data_AF-A0A3M6XPX9-F1
#
_entry.id   AF-A0A3M6XPX9-F1
#
_cell.length_a   1.000
_cell.length_b   1.000
_cell.length_c   1.000
_cell.angle_alpha   90.00
_cell.angle_beta   90.00
_cell.angle_gamma   90.00
#
_symmetry.space_group_name_H-M   'P 1'
#
loop_
_entity.id
_entity.type
_entity.pdbx_description
1 polymer ?
#
loop_
_entity_poly.entity_id
_entity_poly.type
_entity_poly.pdbx_seq_one_letter_code
_entity_poly.pdbx_strand_id
1 'polypeptide(L)'
;HHLALFINGLQHNNLLTFENNSTCNIGQETCMALNNHGRSLFELKLGLEEQGMLALGLLKDMTALKTLHITGFKQSADLKATQNDVFRDIVEWLRGCTTLADVSFDNILSAPDLMIPILEEGSARLRHLSVTGKEGSLYVLKDHHHFHRALKHQLNLESLVLRADPDPVSRDDIEILMATITSLKQLKRLDLFRTSDYFSNDQIIQLAQSLPMLETLYIGGYGISDAVLHSVAHLAHLRSVTFAGITAFTTDGLLDFVNELPDRQSGLVIAVEMADPDSMIPEEGQKLIADSLATKVLDRYTYGHTSKVLWRHHDVRAVQFEALQSPNACSRSSNSSIMKRILVIAGSDSSGGAGLEADQKAIAAHSCYAMTATTALTAQNTQGVSGIHETPPDFVRKQIDACVADVGVDVVKTGMLASAETVNVVAESLQKYELDISVVDPVMVATSGAQLLPEKAVRVLCDKLLPVTFLLTPNIPEANLVLKEAGEAPVEVNDKEGLKRLAAAVRRLGPKYVLLKGGHLPLTADGKLAKSAGDKKVVANVLTGPDFDEVIELPYQESRNTHGTGCTLASAIACRLAEGYRIDRAVRMACRYVEAGIKTSVDLGRGSGPLNHFHSTQSLPFPPHGFIQYLLEREDVQPAWHDYTHHEFVQRMGDGTLPPETFKYYMIQDYLYLVQFARANALAGYKAKTLDDIAGSEDWLALQVALLPCLLGYGMIAQRLHEMQVTNPPKQPNRYLSWINNYIAEDYTEAVKKGRGKACVYYQLDDY
;
A
#
# COMPACT_ATOMS: atom_id res chain seq x y z
N HIS A 1 13.27 -22.23 -21.07
CA HIS A 1 13.45 -22.79 -22.42
C HIS A 1 13.69 -21.75 -23.54
N HIS A 2 12.71 -20.99 -24.04
CA HIS A 2 12.93 -20.10 -25.20
C HIS A 2 14.03 -19.05 -25.01
N LEU A 3 14.13 -18.47 -23.81
CA LEU A 3 15.20 -17.52 -23.48
C LEU A 3 16.59 -18.17 -23.54
N ALA A 4 16.74 -19.41 -23.04
CA ALA A 4 17.98 -20.17 -23.13
C ALA A 4 18.36 -20.48 -24.58
N LEU A 5 17.38 -20.83 -25.42
CA LEU A 5 17.60 -21.03 -26.87
C LEU A 5 18.05 -19.75 -27.56
N PHE A 6 17.46 -18.61 -27.22
CA PHE A 6 17.89 -17.31 -27.72
C PHE A 6 19.35 -17.00 -27.35
N ILE A 7 19.70 -17.16 -26.07
CA ILE A 7 21.07 -16.92 -25.58
C ILE A 7 22.06 -17.87 -26.29
N ASN A 8 21.73 -19.15 -26.41
CA ASN A 8 22.57 -20.13 -27.12
C ASN A 8 22.68 -19.85 -28.63
N GLY A 9 21.73 -19.14 -29.22
CA GLY A 9 21.79 -18.70 -30.62
C GLY A 9 22.70 -17.50 -30.87
N LEU A 10 23.14 -16.81 -29.80
CA LEU A 10 24.08 -15.70 -29.92
C LEU A 10 25.50 -16.21 -30.22
N GLN A 11 26.31 -15.35 -30.85
CA GLN A 11 27.74 -15.65 -31.01
C GLN A 11 28.40 -15.78 -29.63
N HIS A 12 29.20 -16.85 -29.46
CA HIS A 12 29.86 -17.18 -28.21
C HIS A 12 30.71 -16.00 -27.70
N ASN A 13 30.59 -15.67 -26.41
CA ASN A 13 31.24 -14.49 -25.80
C ASN A 13 30.98 -13.14 -26.51
N ASN A 14 29.75 -12.91 -26.99
CA ASN A 14 29.34 -11.60 -27.51
C ASN A 14 28.44 -10.79 -26.53
N LEU A 15 27.80 -11.45 -25.56
CA LEU A 15 26.91 -10.78 -24.62
C LEU A 15 27.72 -10.06 -23.54
N LEU A 16 27.50 -8.75 -23.39
CA LEU A 16 28.25 -7.89 -22.46
C LEU A 16 27.52 -7.65 -21.14
N THR A 17 26.20 -7.48 -21.21
CA THR A 17 25.33 -7.16 -20.10
C THR A 17 24.07 -8.03 -20.18
N PHE A 18 23.59 -8.55 -19.06
CA PHE A 18 22.32 -9.26 -18.99
C PHE A 18 21.54 -8.83 -17.76
N GLU A 19 20.30 -8.39 -17.97
CA GLU A 19 19.44 -7.88 -16.92
C GLU A 19 18.02 -8.47 -17.03
N ASN A 20 17.54 -9.06 -15.94
CA ASN A 20 16.16 -9.47 -15.77
C ASN A 20 15.61 -8.88 -14.46
N ASN A 21 14.67 -7.94 -14.57
CA ASN A 21 14.01 -7.31 -13.42
C ASN A 21 12.57 -7.80 -13.21
N SER A 22 12.23 -8.98 -13.73
CA SER A 22 10.88 -9.56 -13.68
C SER A 22 10.91 -10.98 -13.12
N THR A 23 9.76 -11.50 -12.72
CA THR A 23 9.57 -12.90 -12.31
C THR A 23 9.66 -13.89 -13.49
N CYS A 24 10.43 -13.54 -14.54
CA CYS A 24 10.77 -14.50 -15.59
C CYS A 24 11.40 -15.72 -14.94
N ASN A 25 10.93 -16.91 -15.34
CA ASN A 25 11.38 -18.17 -14.79
C ASN A 25 12.80 -18.53 -15.29
N ILE A 26 13.80 -17.77 -14.84
CA ILE A 26 15.22 -18.05 -15.05
C ILE A 26 15.52 -19.32 -14.25
N GLY A 27 15.58 -20.45 -14.94
CA GLY A 27 15.95 -21.73 -14.37
C GLY A 27 17.28 -22.25 -14.91
N GLN A 28 17.58 -23.51 -14.57
CA GLN A 28 18.81 -24.23 -14.95
C GLN A 28 19.26 -24.03 -16.40
N GLU A 29 18.36 -24.18 -17.37
CA GLU A 29 18.69 -24.06 -18.80
C GLU A 29 19.25 -22.68 -19.15
N THR A 30 18.72 -21.63 -18.52
CA THR A 30 19.10 -20.25 -18.80
C THR A 30 20.46 -19.94 -18.17
N CYS A 31 20.69 -20.40 -16.93
CA CYS A 31 22.00 -20.29 -16.29
C CYS A 31 23.08 -21.01 -17.12
N MET A 32 22.81 -22.23 -17.59
CA MET A 32 23.74 -22.96 -18.45
C MET A 32 23.99 -22.25 -19.79
N ALA A 33 22.97 -21.61 -20.38
CA ALA A 33 23.14 -20.85 -21.61
C ALA A 33 24.02 -19.60 -21.41
N LEU A 34 23.90 -18.92 -20.26
CA LEU A 34 24.72 -17.75 -19.94
C LEU A 34 26.22 -18.07 -19.83
N ASN A 35 26.60 -19.30 -19.47
CA ASN A 35 28.00 -19.74 -19.47
C ASN A 35 28.68 -19.61 -20.84
N ASN A 36 27.92 -19.66 -21.95
CA ASN A 36 28.47 -19.42 -23.29
C ASN A 36 28.99 -17.99 -23.51
N HIS A 37 28.74 -17.11 -22.56
CA HIS A 37 29.22 -15.73 -22.56
C HIS A 37 30.10 -15.40 -21.35
N GLY A 38 30.61 -16.42 -20.64
CA GLY A 38 31.33 -16.23 -19.38
C GLY A 38 32.61 -15.39 -19.45
N ARG A 39 33.17 -15.16 -20.66
CA ARG A 39 34.34 -14.30 -20.87
C ARG A 39 34.01 -12.87 -21.33
N SER A 40 32.78 -12.62 -21.78
CA SER A 40 32.35 -11.31 -22.29
C SER A 40 31.35 -10.61 -21.37
N LEU A 41 30.55 -11.38 -20.63
CA LEU A 41 29.48 -10.89 -19.79
C LEU A 41 30.07 -10.31 -18.50
N PHE A 42 30.13 -8.98 -18.42
CA PHE A 42 30.73 -8.27 -17.29
C PHE A 42 29.69 -7.67 -16.33
N GLU A 43 28.43 -7.54 -16.73
CA GLU A 43 27.33 -7.09 -15.86
C GLU A 43 26.17 -8.09 -15.91
N LEU A 44 25.80 -8.61 -14.74
CA LEU A 44 24.71 -9.56 -14.59
C LEU A 44 23.75 -9.11 -13.49
N LYS A 45 22.49 -8.86 -13.86
CA LYS A 45 21.40 -8.56 -12.92
C LYS A 45 20.28 -9.57 -13.07
N LEU A 46 19.96 -10.30 -12.01
CA LEU A 46 18.97 -11.38 -12.03
C LEU A 46 17.95 -11.22 -10.91
N GLY A 47 16.70 -11.01 -11.28
CA GLY A 47 15.53 -11.28 -10.46
C GLY A 47 15.14 -12.75 -10.55
N LEU A 48 15.12 -13.45 -9.42
CA LEU A 48 14.97 -14.90 -9.33
C LEU A 48 13.80 -15.31 -8.43
N GLU A 49 13.12 -16.38 -8.85
CA GLU A 49 12.27 -17.19 -7.97
C GLU A 49 13.08 -18.38 -7.42
N GLU A 50 12.47 -19.21 -6.58
CA GLU A 50 13.12 -20.32 -5.88
C GLU A 50 13.94 -21.25 -6.78
N GLN A 51 13.38 -21.70 -7.91
CA GLN A 51 14.09 -22.59 -8.84
C GLN A 51 15.31 -21.91 -9.49
N GLY A 52 15.24 -20.60 -9.73
CA GLY A 52 16.35 -19.83 -10.28
C GLY A 52 17.48 -19.64 -9.28
N MET A 53 17.13 -19.43 -8.00
CA MET A 53 18.10 -19.37 -6.91
C MET A 53 18.91 -20.67 -6.81
N LEU A 54 18.25 -21.83 -6.94
CA LEU A 54 18.91 -23.13 -6.92
C LEU A 54 19.80 -23.36 -8.14
N ALA A 55 19.50 -22.70 -9.26
CA ALA A 55 20.25 -22.81 -10.50
C ALA A 55 21.49 -21.91 -10.58
N LEU A 56 21.69 -20.99 -9.63
CA LEU A 56 22.85 -20.07 -9.63
C LEU A 56 24.19 -20.82 -9.60
N GLY A 57 24.27 -21.96 -8.91
CA GLY A 57 25.47 -22.79 -8.85
C GLY A 57 25.93 -23.34 -10.20
N LEU A 58 25.10 -23.25 -11.24
CA LEU A 58 25.43 -23.67 -12.60
C LEU A 58 26.21 -22.63 -13.40
N LEU A 59 26.36 -21.40 -12.90
CA LEU A 59 27.04 -20.30 -13.60
C LEU A 59 28.59 -20.41 -13.58
N LYS A 60 29.14 -21.60 -13.30
CA LYS A 60 30.57 -21.81 -12.96
C LYS A 60 31.58 -21.25 -13.97
N ASP A 61 31.23 -21.18 -15.26
CA ASP A 61 32.12 -20.67 -16.31
C ASP A 61 32.10 -19.14 -16.45
N MET A 62 31.15 -18.47 -15.80
CA MET A 62 31.05 -17.01 -15.79
C MET A 62 32.05 -16.37 -14.82
N THR A 63 33.18 -15.91 -15.33
CA THR A 63 34.29 -15.40 -14.50
C THR A 63 34.68 -13.95 -14.80
N ALA A 64 34.26 -13.40 -15.95
CA ALA A 64 34.57 -12.02 -16.36
C ALA A 64 33.69 -10.94 -15.70
N LEU A 65 32.86 -11.31 -14.72
CA LEU A 65 31.93 -10.39 -14.07
C LEU A 65 32.65 -9.28 -13.33
N LYS A 66 32.16 -8.06 -13.54
CA LYS A 66 32.50 -6.85 -12.78
C LYS A 66 31.36 -6.44 -11.86
N THR A 67 30.12 -6.61 -12.32
CA THR A 67 28.91 -6.24 -11.60
C THR A 67 27.95 -7.43 -11.50
N LEU A 68 27.51 -7.73 -10.29
CA LEU A 68 26.56 -8.78 -9.98
C LEU A 68 25.44 -8.24 -9.09
N HIS A 69 24.20 -8.34 -9.55
CA HIS A 69 23.02 -8.00 -8.76
C HIS A 69 22.03 -9.17 -8.77
N ILE A 70 21.73 -9.72 -7.60
CA ILE A 70 20.79 -10.83 -7.43
C ILE A 70 19.64 -10.37 -6.54
N THR A 71 18.42 -10.46 -7.04
CA THR A 71 17.19 -10.13 -6.29
C THR A 71 16.29 -11.36 -6.18
N GLY A 72 15.89 -11.72 -4.96
CA GLY A 72 14.86 -12.74 -4.73
C GLY A 72 13.46 -12.14 -4.70
N PHE A 73 12.51 -12.62 -5.50
CA PHE A 73 11.13 -12.10 -5.50
C PHE A 73 10.28 -12.61 -4.32
N LYS A 74 10.66 -13.74 -3.74
CA LYS A 74 10.06 -14.32 -2.53
C LYS A 74 11.14 -14.48 -1.46
N GLN A 75 10.74 -14.66 -0.21
CA GLN A 75 11.66 -15.00 0.87
C GLN A 75 12.50 -16.21 0.46
N SER A 76 13.81 -16.02 0.30
CA SER A 76 14.71 -17.09 -0.08
C SER A 76 14.86 -18.07 1.09
N ALA A 77 14.84 -19.38 0.81
CA ALA A 77 15.27 -20.37 1.80
C ALA A 77 16.72 -20.09 2.22
N ASP A 78 17.08 -20.44 3.46
CA ASP A 78 18.47 -20.41 3.90
C ASP A 78 19.24 -21.50 3.14
N LEU A 79 19.95 -21.10 2.07
CA LEU A 79 20.70 -22.01 1.21
C LEU A 79 21.77 -22.76 2.00
N LYS A 80 22.41 -22.13 2.98
CA LYS A 80 23.45 -22.76 3.77
C LYS A 80 22.89 -23.88 4.66
N ALA A 81 21.74 -23.63 5.29
CA ALA A 81 21.08 -24.60 6.16
C ALA A 81 20.30 -25.68 5.40
N THR A 82 19.64 -25.33 4.30
CA THR A 82 18.65 -26.20 3.63
C THR A 82 19.13 -26.78 2.30
N GLN A 83 20.09 -26.15 1.62
CA GLN A 83 20.53 -26.50 0.26
C GLN A 83 22.05 -26.38 0.13
N ASN A 84 22.79 -27.08 1.02
CA ASN A 84 24.23 -26.87 1.22
C ASN A 84 25.07 -27.10 -0.05
N ASP A 85 24.69 -28.06 -0.89
CA ASP A 85 25.41 -28.36 -2.14
C ASP A 85 25.32 -27.18 -3.11
N VAL A 86 24.13 -26.62 -3.29
CA VAL A 86 23.90 -25.41 -4.10
C VAL A 86 24.67 -24.22 -3.53
N PHE A 87 24.65 -24.04 -2.21
CA PHE A 87 25.41 -22.99 -1.53
C PHE A 87 26.91 -23.09 -1.86
N ARG A 88 27.49 -24.30 -1.79
CA ARG A 88 28.91 -24.53 -2.14
C ARG A 88 29.20 -24.24 -3.60
N ASP A 89 28.32 -24.67 -4.51
CA ASP A 89 28.49 -24.41 -5.94
C ASP A 89 28.48 -22.91 -6.26
N ILE A 90 27.58 -22.13 -5.63
CA ILE A 90 27.55 -20.67 -5.78
C ILE A 90 28.83 -20.04 -5.22
N VAL A 91 29.29 -20.49 -4.05
CA VAL A 91 30.55 -20.01 -3.46
C VAL A 91 31.74 -20.27 -4.39
N GLU A 92 31.85 -21.47 -4.96
CA GLU A 92 32.93 -21.80 -5.89
C GLU A 92 32.90 -20.93 -7.15
N TRP A 93 31.70 -20.70 -7.70
CA TRP A 93 31.52 -19.80 -8.84
C TRP A 93 31.95 -18.37 -8.51
N LEU A 94 31.46 -17.81 -7.40
CA LEU A 94 31.79 -16.47 -6.97
C LEU A 94 33.30 -16.31 -6.68
N ARG A 95 33.96 -17.34 -6.14
CA ARG A 95 35.43 -17.36 -5.96
C ARG A 95 36.17 -17.23 -7.29
N GLY A 96 35.62 -17.77 -8.39
CA GLY A 96 36.17 -17.64 -9.73
C GLY A 96 36.04 -16.23 -10.35
N CYS A 97 35.15 -15.38 -9.81
CA CYS A 97 34.88 -14.04 -10.32
C CYS A 97 35.89 -12.99 -9.81
N THR A 98 37.15 -13.12 -10.22
CA THR A 98 38.25 -12.28 -9.68
C THR A 98 38.18 -10.80 -10.08
N THR A 99 37.41 -10.45 -11.11
CA THR A 99 37.23 -9.06 -11.59
C THR A 99 36.05 -8.34 -10.95
N LEU A 100 35.35 -8.99 -10.02
CA LEU A 100 34.14 -8.48 -9.40
C LEU A 100 34.44 -7.23 -8.56
N ALA A 101 33.71 -6.15 -8.80
CA ALA A 101 33.87 -4.87 -8.13
C ALA A 101 32.55 -4.41 -7.48
N ASP A 102 31.41 -4.74 -8.08
CA ASP A 102 30.09 -4.31 -7.65
C ASP A 102 29.21 -5.53 -7.35
N VAL A 103 28.80 -5.70 -6.09
CA VAL A 103 27.96 -6.83 -5.68
C VAL A 103 26.77 -6.35 -4.88
N SER A 104 25.59 -6.83 -5.26
CA SER A 104 24.35 -6.54 -4.56
C SER A 104 23.49 -7.79 -4.46
N PHE A 105 23.08 -8.11 -3.24
CA PHE A 105 22.07 -9.11 -2.95
C PHE A 105 20.86 -8.42 -2.33
N ASP A 106 19.68 -8.62 -2.91
CA ASP A 106 18.41 -8.17 -2.35
C ASP A 106 17.49 -9.35 -2.05
N ASN A 107 16.98 -9.40 -0.82
CA ASN A 107 16.04 -10.41 -0.35
C ASN A 107 16.59 -11.85 -0.37
N ILE A 108 17.91 -11.99 -0.15
CA ILE A 108 18.62 -13.28 -0.08
C ILE A 108 19.22 -13.49 1.32
N LEU A 109 18.66 -14.42 2.10
CA LEU A 109 19.01 -14.63 3.50
C LEU A 109 20.47 -15.07 3.70
N SER A 110 20.97 -16.00 2.86
CA SER A 110 22.35 -16.51 2.94
C SER A 110 23.39 -15.60 2.26
N ALA A 111 23.01 -14.39 1.82
CA ALA A 111 23.94 -13.47 1.13
C ALA A 111 25.21 -13.14 1.93
N PRO A 112 25.16 -12.85 3.25
CA PRO A 112 26.37 -12.63 4.03
C PRO A 112 27.34 -13.82 3.96
N ASP A 113 26.81 -15.04 4.12
CA ASP A 113 27.61 -16.27 4.09
C ASP A 113 28.21 -16.56 2.70
N LEU A 114 27.47 -16.30 1.63
CA LEU A 114 27.97 -16.44 0.26
C LEU A 114 29.15 -15.51 -0.02
N MET A 115 29.21 -14.36 0.64
CA MET A 115 30.26 -13.36 0.45
C MET A 115 31.54 -13.63 1.25
N ILE A 116 31.47 -14.38 2.36
CA ILE A 116 32.63 -14.63 3.24
C ILE A 116 33.88 -15.06 2.45
N PRO A 117 33.83 -16.04 1.54
CA PRO A 117 35.03 -16.51 0.85
C PRO A 117 35.65 -15.43 -0.06
N ILE A 118 34.83 -14.61 -0.72
CA ILE A 118 35.31 -13.50 -1.56
C ILE A 118 36.00 -12.44 -0.68
N LEU A 119 35.40 -12.16 0.47
CA LEU A 119 35.88 -11.16 1.41
C LEU A 119 37.18 -11.59 2.10
N GLU A 120 37.26 -12.82 2.62
CA GLU A 120 38.41 -13.35 3.37
C GLU A 120 39.60 -13.72 2.48
N GLU A 121 39.36 -14.41 1.36
CA GLU A 121 40.44 -14.89 0.48
C GLU A 121 40.98 -13.77 -0.43
N GLY A 122 40.25 -12.65 -0.54
CA GLY A 122 40.62 -11.51 -1.37
C GLY A 122 40.63 -11.83 -2.86
N SER A 123 39.83 -12.82 -3.29
CA SER A 123 39.73 -13.26 -4.68
C SER A 123 39.28 -12.13 -5.62
N ALA A 124 38.47 -11.20 -5.11
CA ALA A 124 38.06 -9.98 -5.78
C ALA A 124 38.26 -8.74 -4.89
N ARG A 125 38.42 -7.58 -5.53
CA ARG A 125 38.56 -6.28 -4.86
C ARG A 125 37.31 -5.46 -5.06
N LEU A 126 36.39 -5.55 -4.10
CA LEU A 126 35.11 -4.88 -4.16
C LEU A 126 35.25 -3.37 -3.96
N ARG A 127 34.46 -2.61 -4.74
CA ARG A 127 34.21 -1.18 -4.56
C ARG A 127 32.83 -0.93 -3.96
N HIS A 128 31.83 -1.72 -4.34
CA HIS A 128 30.46 -1.57 -3.87
C HIS A 128 29.92 -2.92 -3.39
N LEU A 129 29.43 -2.95 -2.15
CA LEU A 129 28.77 -4.12 -1.58
C LEU A 129 27.43 -3.70 -0.96
N SER A 130 26.36 -4.40 -1.36
CA SER A 130 25.01 -4.19 -0.86
C SER A 130 24.38 -5.52 -0.45
N VAL A 131 23.94 -5.63 0.80
CA VAL A 131 23.14 -6.75 1.31
C VAL A 131 21.86 -6.17 1.90
N THR A 132 20.76 -6.30 1.15
CA THR A 132 19.45 -5.72 1.47
C THR A 132 18.37 -6.79 1.48
N GLY A 133 17.19 -6.44 2.00
CA GLY A 133 16.03 -7.31 1.95
C GLY A 133 14.78 -6.65 2.52
N LYS A 134 13.66 -7.37 2.43
CA LYS A 134 12.39 -7.05 3.10
C LYS A 134 12.33 -7.76 4.45
N GLU A 135 11.42 -7.34 5.32
CA GLU A 135 11.14 -8.03 6.59
C GLU A 135 10.94 -9.54 6.36
N GLY A 136 11.59 -10.36 7.18
CA GLY A 136 11.63 -11.82 7.04
C GLY A 136 12.76 -12.37 6.16
N SER A 137 13.43 -11.56 5.35
CA SER A 137 14.59 -11.99 4.53
C SER A 137 15.89 -11.26 4.87
N LEU A 138 15.85 -10.39 5.89
CA LEU A 138 17.05 -9.76 6.44
C LEU A 138 17.86 -10.81 7.20
N TYR A 139 19.18 -10.73 7.10
CA TYR A 139 20.05 -11.56 7.93
C TYR A 139 20.08 -11.03 9.37
N VAL A 140 20.37 -11.92 10.32
CA VAL A 140 20.46 -11.59 11.73
C VAL A 140 21.91 -11.22 12.07
N LEU A 141 22.13 -10.04 12.65
CA LEU A 141 23.47 -9.48 12.88
C LEU A 141 24.36 -10.38 13.76
N LYS A 142 23.84 -10.80 14.92
CA LYS A 142 24.54 -11.68 15.89
C LYS A 142 24.97 -13.04 15.31
N ASP A 143 24.28 -13.51 14.28
CA ASP A 143 24.54 -14.83 13.69
C ASP A 143 25.64 -14.78 12.61
N HIS A 144 26.06 -13.58 12.18
CA HIS A 144 26.93 -13.38 11.01
C HIS A 144 28.25 -12.65 11.33
N HIS A 145 28.83 -12.87 12.51
CA HIS A 145 30.12 -12.28 12.92
C HIS A 145 31.28 -12.54 11.95
N HIS A 146 31.30 -13.72 11.30
CA HIS A 146 32.32 -14.06 10.32
C HIS A 146 32.27 -13.13 9.10
N PHE A 147 31.07 -12.91 8.56
CA PHE A 147 30.86 -11.96 7.46
C PHE A 147 31.33 -10.56 7.83
N HIS A 148 30.92 -10.07 9.01
CA HIS A 148 31.33 -8.74 9.47
C HIS A 148 32.86 -8.63 9.59
N ARG A 149 33.54 -9.61 10.19
CA ARG A 149 35.00 -9.61 10.28
C ARG A 149 35.69 -9.70 8.92
N ALA A 150 35.09 -10.37 7.96
CA ALA A 150 35.66 -10.56 6.63
C ALA A 150 35.72 -9.23 5.84
N LEU A 151 34.76 -8.32 6.06
CA LEU A 151 34.71 -7.02 5.39
C LEU A 151 36.00 -6.19 5.55
N LYS A 152 36.74 -6.34 6.67
CA LYS A 152 37.98 -5.58 6.94
C LYS A 152 39.09 -5.82 5.91
N HIS A 153 38.99 -6.92 5.15
CA HIS A 153 39.95 -7.26 4.10
C HIS A 153 39.71 -6.47 2.79
N GLN A 154 38.55 -5.83 2.63
CA GLN A 154 38.19 -5.04 1.46
C GLN A 154 38.49 -3.54 1.64
N LEU A 155 39.77 -3.21 1.77
CA LEU A 155 40.22 -1.81 2.05
C LEU A 155 39.90 -0.80 0.94
N ASN A 156 39.54 -1.25 -0.26
CA ASN A 156 39.16 -0.40 -1.40
C ASN A 156 37.66 -0.16 -1.50
N LEU A 157 36.87 -0.63 -0.53
CA LEU A 157 35.42 -0.50 -0.56
C LEU A 157 35.02 0.99 -0.44
N GLU A 158 34.31 1.48 -1.44
CA GLU A 158 33.80 2.85 -1.54
C GLU A 158 32.34 2.96 -1.09
N SER A 159 31.55 1.87 -1.19
CA SER A 159 30.15 1.84 -0.77
C SER A 159 29.81 0.55 -0.04
N LEU A 160 29.19 0.69 1.14
CA LEU A 160 28.68 -0.41 1.95
C LEU A 160 27.23 -0.14 2.35
N VAL A 161 26.32 -1.02 1.93
CA VAL A 161 24.90 -0.98 2.29
C VAL A 161 24.54 -2.28 2.98
N LEU A 162 24.11 -2.21 4.23
CA LEU A 162 23.73 -3.35 5.05
C LEU A 162 22.34 -3.13 5.64
N ARG A 163 21.47 -4.13 5.46
CA ARG A 163 20.19 -4.22 6.17
C ARG A 163 20.12 -5.54 6.91
N ALA A 164 19.93 -5.47 8.23
CA ALA A 164 19.87 -6.63 9.10
C ALA A 164 18.61 -6.58 9.99
N ASP A 165 18.17 -7.71 10.51
CA ASP A 165 17.15 -7.73 11.57
C ASP A 165 17.81 -7.32 12.90
N PRO A 166 17.24 -6.37 13.69
CA PRO A 166 17.77 -5.86 14.94
C PRO A 166 17.41 -6.79 16.11
N ASP A 167 17.49 -8.09 15.88
CA ASP A 167 17.41 -9.10 16.93
C ASP A 167 18.38 -8.70 18.06
N PRO A 168 18.05 -8.85 19.36
CA PRO A 168 18.85 -8.29 20.44
C PRO A 168 20.34 -8.63 20.30
N VAL A 169 21.15 -7.60 20.06
CA VAL A 169 22.60 -7.72 19.85
C VAL A 169 23.35 -7.48 21.16
N SER A 170 24.45 -8.19 21.34
CA SER A 170 25.38 -7.96 22.43
C SER A 170 26.30 -6.77 22.13
N ARG A 171 26.96 -6.24 23.17
CA ARG A 171 27.99 -5.21 23.00
C ARG A 171 29.14 -5.70 22.12
N ASP A 172 29.53 -6.97 22.23
CA ASP A 172 30.61 -7.57 21.45
C ASP A 172 30.26 -7.57 19.95
N ASP A 173 28.99 -7.79 19.60
CA ASP A 173 28.50 -7.82 18.22
C ASP A 173 28.66 -6.43 17.57
N ILE A 174 28.31 -5.38 18.31
CA ILE A 174 28.49 -3.97 17.91
C ILE A 174 29.98 -3.65 17.77
N GLU A 175 30.82 -4.06 18.72
CA GLU A 175 32.26 -3.82 18.68
C GLU A 175 32.93 -4.50 17.48
N ILE A 176 32.52 -5.72 17.12
CA ILE A 176 33.00 -6.44 15.92
C ILE A 176 32.67 -5.65 14.65
N LEU A 177 31.42 -5.20 14.53
CA LEU A 177 30.97 -4.43 13.38
C LEU A 177 31.72 -3.10 13.28
N MET A 178 31.81 -2.37 14.39
CA MET A 178 32.50 -1.08 14.49
C MET A 178 33.98 -1.18 14.16
N ALA A 179 34.70 -2.16 14.73
CA ALA A 179 36.11 -2.38 14.45
C ALA A 179 36.35 -2.64 12.95
N THR A 180 35.39 -3.29 12.29
CA THR A 180 35.49 -3.56 10.86
C THR A 180 35.17 -2.32 10.03
N ILE A 181 34.02 -1.68 10.21
CA ILE A 181 33.61 -0.52 9.41
C ILE A 181 34.64 0.61 9.53
N THR A 182 35.12 0.91 10.75
CA THR A 182 36.11 1.97 10.98
C THR A 182 37.46 1.70 10.31
N SER A 183 37.75 0.47 9.89
CA SER A 183 38.97 0.14 9.13
C SER A 183 38.87 0.51 7.64
N LEU A 184 37.67 0.72 7.10
CA LEU A 184 37.40 0.96 5.69
C LEU A 184 37.58 2.44 5.31
N LYS A 185 38.82 2.93 5.29
CA LYS A 185 39.13 4.36 5.14
C LYS A 185 38.75 5.00 3.79
N GLN A 186 38.45 4.20 2.77
CA GLN A 186 38.04 4.67 1.44
C GLN A 186 36.51 4.79 1.28
N LEU A 187 35.76 4.50 2.35
CA LEU A 187 34.30 4.47 2.28
C LEU A 187 33.72 5.87 2.06
N LYS A 188 32.98 6.03 0.97
CA LYS A 188 32.24 7.23 0.59
C LYS A 188 30.76 7.11 0.92
N ARG A 189 30.18 5.91 0.85
CA ARG A 189 28.78 5.65 1.21
C ARG A 189 28.68 4.56 2.27
N LEU A 190 28.02 4.87 3.37
CA LEU A 190 27.68 3.94 4.43
C LEU A 190 26.18 4.00 4.71
N ASP A 191 25.49 2.88 4.57
CA ASP A 191 24.06 2.76 4.82
C ASP A 191 23.80 1.56 5.72
N LEU A 192 23.38 1.83 6.96
CA LEU A 192 23.13 0.85 8.01
C LEU A 192 21.66 0.95 8.43
N PHE A 193 20.79 0.20 7.75
CA PHE A 193 19.37 0.15 8.09
C PHE A 193 19.10 -1.01 9.04
N ARG A 194 18.55 -0.72 10.23
CA ARG A 194 18.33 -1.67 11.33
C ARG A 194 19.60 -2.31 11.91
N THR A 195 20.68 -2.38 11.13
CA THR A 195 22.02 -2.83 11.55
C THR A 195 22.62 -1.92 12.64
N SER A 196 22.30 -0.63 12.64
CA SER A 196 22.82 0.34 13.62
C SER A 196 21.78 0.79 14.65
N ASP A 197 20.63 0.11 14.79
CA ASP A 197 19.55 0.54 15.71
C ASP A 197 19.99 0.62 17.17
N TYR A 198 20.98 -0.19 17.56
CA TYR A 198 21.56 -0.20 18.91
C TYR A 198 22.80 0.69 19.07
N PHE A 199 23.13 1.51 18.07
CA PHE A 199 24.26 2.43 18.18
C PHE A 199 23.89 3.60 19.09
N SER A 200 24.81 3.95 19.98
CA SER A 200 24.75 5.18 20.78
C SER A 200 25.52 6.32 20.10
N ASN A 201 25.48 7.51 20.70
CA ASN A 201 26.26 8.67 20.27
C ASN A 201 27.75 8.32 20.05
N ASP A 202 28.36 7.52 20.94
CA ASP A 202 29.77 7.17 20.89
C ASP A 202 30.15 6.43 19.60
N GLN A 203 29.32 5.49 19.16
CA GLN A 203 29.58 4.74 17.92
C GLN A 203 29.45 5.64 16.70
N ILE A 204 28.44 6.51 16.65
CA ILE A 204 28.23 7.44 15.52
C ILE A 204 29.38 8.43 15.43
N ILE A 205 29.81 8.99 16.57
CA ILE A 205 30.97 9.88 16.66
C ILE A 205 32.24 9.17 16.17
N GLN A 206 32.48 7.94 16.65
CA GLN A 206 33.63 7.15 16.24
C GLN A 206 33.64 6.87 14.73
N LEU A 207 32.48 6.60 14.11
CA LEU A 207 32.37 6.43 12.67
C LEU A 207 32.74 7.71 11.91
N ALA A 208 32.15 8.85 12.29
CA ALA A 208 32.43 10.14 11.65
C ALA A 208 33.92 10.50 11.74
N GLN A 209 34.55 10.28 12.89
CA GLN A 209 36.00 10.54 13.07
C GLN A 209 36.88 9.55 12.31
N SER A 210 36.43 8.31 12.13
CA SER A 210 37.23 7.25 11.52
C SER A 210 37.14 7.20 10.00
N LEU A 211 36.10 7.78 9.40
CA LEU A 211 35.77 7.67 7.97
C LEU A 211 35.79 9.06 7.29
N PRO A 212 36.98 9.61 7.00
CA PRO A 212 37.11 10.98 6.50
C PRO A 212 36.58 11.19 5.08
N MET A 213 36.43 10.11 4.30
CA MET A 213 35.99 10.15 2.90
C MET A 213 34.45 10.08 2.74
N LEU A 214 33.70 10.06 3.85
CA LEU A 214 32.27 9.79 3.81
C LEU A 214 31.50 10.95 3.17
N GLU A 215 30.76 10.64 2.11
CA GLU A 215 29.86 11.53 1.37
C GLU A 215 28.40 11.28 1.75
N THR A 216 28.02 10.02 1.96
CA THR A 216 26.66 9.61 2.31
C THR A 216 26.66 8.75 3.56
N LEU A 217 25.89 9.14 4.58
CA LEU A 217 25.69 8.40 5.82
C LEU A 217 24.19 8.18 6.07
N TYR A 218 23.74 6.93 6.07
CA TYR A 218 22.43 6.55 6.61
C TYR A 218 22.67 5.73 7.87
N ILE A 219 22.20 6.23 9.01
CA ILE A 219 22.47 5.62 10.31
C ILE A 219 21.24 5.70 11.22
N GLY A 220 20.88 4.55 11.78
CA GLY A 220 19.97 4.45 12.93
C GLY A 220 20.67 4.72 14.26
N GLY A 221 20.03 4.32 15.36
CA GLY A 221 20.58 4.39 16.70
C GLY A 221 19.51 4.62 17.77
N TYR A 222 19.92 4.48 19.02
CA TYR A 222 19.04 4.63 20.19
C TYR A 222 19.50 5.81 21.05
N GLY A 223 18.63 6.79 21.26
CA GLY A 223 18.91 7.97 22.08
C GLY A 223 19.98 8.87 21.47
N ILE A 224 19.92 9.09 20.16
CA ILE A 224 20.88 9.97 19.45
C ILE A 224 20.59 11.42 19.85
N SER A 225 21.58 12.16 20.32
CA SER A 225 21.40 13.58 20.72
C SER A 225 22.36 14.50 20.00
N ASP A 226 22.28 15.81 20.27
CA ASP A 226 23.12 16.86 19.65
C ASP A 226 24.63 16.55 19.71
N ALA A 227 25.06 15.69 20.64
CA ALA A 227 26.46 15.25 20.79
C ALA A 227 27.06 14.69 19.49
N VAL A 228 26.27 14.06 18.60
CA VAL A 228 26.80 13.50 17.35
C VAL A 228 27.01 14.56 16.27
N LEU A 229 26.26 15.67 16.34
CA LEU A 229 26.16 16.65 15.26
C LEU A 229 27.52 17.28 14.94
N HIS A 230 28.26 17.69 15.98
CA HIS A 230 29.58 18.28 15.81
C HIS A 230 30.52 17.37 14.99
N SER A 231 30.62 16.09 15.33
CA SER A 231 31.52 15.17 14.62
C SER A 231 31.08 14.92 13.18
N VAL A 232 29.76 14.87 12.93
CA VAL A 232 29.20 14.69 11.58
C VAL A 232 29.41 15.94 10.72
N ALA A 233 29.30 17.14 11.29
CA ALA A 233 29.50 18.41 10.56
C ALA A 233 30.91 18.55 10.00
N HIS A 234 31.90 17.96 10.70
CA HIS A 234 33.32 18.00 10.32
C HIS A 234 33.69 16.97 9.24
N LEU A 235 32.75 16.20 8.71
CA LEU A 235 32.97 15.36 7.54
C LEU A 235 33.12 16.23 6.28
N ALA A 236 34.36 16.42 5.86
CA ALA A 236 34.74 17.36 4.79
C ALA A 236 34.03 17.11 3.44
N HIS A 237 33.58 15.88 3.18
CA HIS A 237 32.97 15.47 1.93
C HIS A 237 31.46 15.17 2.04
N LEU A 238 30.83 15.45 3.19
CA LEU A 238 29.44 15.11 3.43
C LEU A 238 28.50 15.79 2.41
N ARG A 239 27.65 14.98 1.79
CA ARG A 239 26.59 15.37 0.84
C ARG A 239 25.22 14.90 1.28
N SER A 240 25.13 13.85 2.09
CA SER A 240 23.85 13.35 2.58
C SER A 240 24.03 12.69 3.92
N VAL A 241 23.21 13.09 4.90
CA VAL A 241 23.09 12.41 6.18
C VAL A 241 21.63 12.15 6.52
N THR A 242 21.32 10.91 6.87
CA THR A 242 20.02 10.49 7.36
C THR A 242 20.18 9.87 8.74
N PHE A 243 19.54 10.48 9.75
CA PHE A 243 19.37 9.94 11.08
C PHE A 243 18.02 9.22 11.15
N ALA A 244 18.05 7.90 11.10
CA ALA A 244 16.86 7.03 11.10
C ALA A 244 16.53 6.45 12.48
N GLY A 245 17.32 6.76 13.50
CA GLY A 245 17.12 6.34 14.89
C GLY A 245 16.31 7.34 15.70
N ILE A 246 15.89 6.97 16.91
CA ILE A 246 15.20 7.88 17.83
C ILE A 246 16.16 9.00 18.24
N THR A 247 15.86 10.23 17.80
CA THR A 247 16.75 11.40 17.94
C THR A 247 16.16 12.46 18.86
N ALA A 248 16.92 12.88 19.87
CA ALA A 248 16.61 13.99 20.75
C ALA A 248 17.43 15.23 20.38
N PHE A 249 17.26 15.69 19.14
CA PHE A 249 17.95 16.88 18.64
C PHE A 249 17.22 18.16 19.07
N THR A 250 17.98 19.16 19.51
CA THR A 250 17.42 20.48 19.84
C THR A 250 17.49 21.42 18.64
N THR A 251 16.70 22.50 18.69
CA THR A 251 16.77 23.56 17.66
C THR A 251 18.15 24.19 17.62
N ASP A 252 18.72 24.51 18.80
CA ASP A 252 20.05 25.10 18.90
C ASP A 252 21.12 24.13 18.40
N GLY A 253 21.04 22.84 18.74
CA GLY A 253 21.98 21.82 18.28
C GLY A 253 22.01 21.68 16.76
N LEU A 254 20.85 21.65 16.10
CA LEU A 254 20.80 21.62 14.64
C LEU A 254 21.21 22.96 14.00
N LEU A 255 20.95 24.10 14.63
CA LEU A 255 21.47 25.38 14.13
C LEU A 255 23.00 25.45 14.24
N ASP A 256 23.57 24.97 15.35
CA ASP A 256 25.01 24.87 15.55
C ASP A 256 25.63 23.92 14.51
N PHE A 257 25.00 22.77 14.27
CA PHE A 257 25.38 21.86 13.19
C PHE A 257 25.45 22.59 11.84
N VAL A 258 24.40 23.32 11.48
CA VAL A 258 24.33 24.09 10.24
C VAL A 258 25.41 25.17 10.19
N ASN A 259 25.70 25.82 11.32
CA ASN A 259 26.73 26.83 11.45
C ASN A 259 28.15 26.25 11.29
N GLU A 260 28.38 25.01 11.70
CA GLU A 260 29.66 24.32 11.54
C GLU A 260 29.90 23.76 10.13
N LEU A 261 28.84 23.62 9.31
CA LEU A 261 28.99 23.15 7.93
C LEU A 261 29.87 24.10 7.09
N PRO A 262 30.75 23.57 6.23
CA PRO A 262 31.59 24.36 5.32
C PRO A 262 30.79 25.25 4.36
N ASP A 263 31.23 26.48 4.14
CA ASP A 263 30.64 27.38 3.15
C ASP A 263 30.78 26.81 1.73
N ARG A 264 29.68 26.79 0.95
CA ARG A 264 29.59 26.31 -0.46
C ARG A 264 29.52 24.78 -0.67
N GLN A 265 28.91 24.02 0.24
CA GLN A 265 28.46 22.67 -0.10
C GLN A 265 27.21 22.76 -1.01
N SER A 266 27.28 22.21 -2.22
CA SER A 266 26.12 22.08 -3.11
C SER A 266 25.49 20.69 -2.92
N GLY A 267 24.18 20.66 -2.60
CA GLY A 267 23.39 19.42 -2.55
C GLY A 267 23.52 18.61 -1.26
N LEU A 268 23.70 19.27 -0.10
CA LEU A 268 23.65 18.59 1.20
C LEU A 268 22.21 18.26 1.57
N VAL A 269 21.91 16.96 1.73
CA VAL A 269 20.61 16.49 2.22
C VAL A 269 20.73 16.10 3.69
N ILE A 270 19.91 16.70 4.55
CA ILE A 270 19.78 16.31 5.95
C ILE A 270 18.36 15.77 6.16
N ALA A 271 18.28 14.52 6.61
CA ALA A 271 17.04 13.86 6.97
C ALA A 271 17.09 13.39 8.42
N VAL A 272 16.07 13.76 9.19
CA VAL A 272 15.77 13.17 10.51
C VAL A 272 14.43 12.46 10.37
N GLU A 273 14.45 11.13 10.36
CA GLU A 273 13.26 10.32 10.03
C GLU A 273 12.44 9.93 11.28
N MET A 274 13.08 9.93 12.46
CA MET A 274 12.51 9.49 13.74
C MET A 274 12.92 10.44 14.88
N ALA A 275 12.39 11.67 14.88
CA ALA A 275 12.54 12.59 16.02
C ALA A 275 11.81 12.02 17.26
N ASP A 276 12.45 12.07 18.43
CA ASP A 276 11.83 11.69 19.70
C ASP A 276 10.62 12.63 19.97
N PRO A 277 9.40 12.08 20.16
CA PRO A 277 8.21 12.87 20.43
C PRO A 277 8.36 13.89 21.55
N ASP A 278 9.13 13.56 22.60
CA ASP A 278 9.32 14.40 23.78
C ASP A 278 10.29 15.57 23.54
N SER A 279 11.07 15.51 22.46
CA SER A 279 12.04 16.54 22.07
C SER A 279 11.83 17.04 20.64
N MET A 280 10.62 16.85 20.09
CA MET A 280 10.25 17.36 18.77
C MET A 280 10.49 18.86 18.65
N ILE A 281 11.22 19.24 17.61
CA ILE A 281 11.45 20.64 17.29
C ILE A 281 10.13 21.25 16.78
N PRO A 282 9.65 22.37 17.37
CA PRO A 282 8.45 23.07 16.91
C PRO A 282 8.55 23.52 15.45
N GLU A 283 7.42 23.71 14.76
CA GLU A 283 7.39 24.16 13.35
C GLU A 283 8.20 25.45 13.11
N GLU A 284 8.16 26.39 14.05
CA GLU A 284 8.97 27.62 14.00
C GLU A 284 10.47 27.33 14.03
N GLY A 285 10.90 26.39 14.89
CA GLY A 285 12.30 25.95 14.97
C GLY A 285 12.74 25.19 13.71
N GLN A 286 11.88 24.32 13.17
CA GLN A 286 12.14 23.62 11.91
C GLN A 286 12.29 24.60 10.74
N LYS A 287 11.43 25.61 10.68
CA LYS A 287 11.51 26.68 9.68
C LYS A 287 12.80 27.49 9.83
N LEU A 288 13.18 27.84 11.06
CA LEU A 288 14.44 28.56 11.32
C LEU A 288 15.67 27.76 10.87
N ILE A 289 15.69 26.45 11.12
CA ILE A 289 16.75 25.55 10.65
C ILE A 289 16.76 25.46 9.12
N ALA A 290 15.58 25.31 8.50
CA ALA A 290 15.45 25.26 7.05
C ALA A 290 15.91 26.56 6.36
N ASP A 291 15.55 27.71 6.92
CA ASP A 291 15.97 29.03 6.44
C ASP A 291 17.49 29.20 6.60
N SER A 292 18.06 28.82 7.75
CA SER A 292 19.51 28.83 8.00
C SER A 292 20.26 27.93 7.01
N LEU A 293 19.77 26.71 6.79
CA LEU A 293 20.30 25.78 5.78
C LEU A 293 20.25 26.38 4.38
N ALA A 294 19.13 26.99 4.00
CA ALA A 294 18.96 27.62 2.69
C ALA A 294 19.95 28.78 2.45
N THR A 295 20.42 29.46 3.50
CA THR A 295 21.47 30.48 3.36
C THR A 295 22.86 29.91 3.08
N LYS A 296 23.13 28.66 3.47
CA LYS A 296 24.43 28.00 3.33
C LYS A 296 24.51 27.00 2.17
N VAL A 297 23.41 26.33 1.86
CA VAL A 297 23.32 25.20 0.92
C VAL A 297 22.06 25.36 0.07
N LEU A 298 22.21 25.45 -1.26
CA LEU A 298 21.08 25.27 -2.16
C LEU A 298 20.64 23.79 -2.11
N ASP A 299 19.40 23.59 -1.67
CA ASP A 299 18.53 22.40 -1.81
C ASP A 299 18.30 21.47 -0.59
N ARG A 300 17.01 21.37 -0.23
CA ARG A 300 16.23 20.33 0.49
C ARG A 300 16.66 19.87 1.90
N TYR A 301 15.98 20.43 2.91
CA TYR A 301 15.92 19.92 4.29
C TYR A 301 14.62 19.12 4.53
N THR A 302 14.69 17.98 5.22
CA THR A 302 13.52 17.21 5.65
C THR A 302 13.65 16.81 7.12
N TYR A 303 12.69 17.19 7.94
CA TYR A 303 12.60 16.83 9.37
C TYR A 303 11.19 16.32 9.64
N GLY A 304 11.05 15.14 10.26
CA GLY A 304 9.73 14.59 10.52
C GLY A 304 9.74 13.31 11.35
N HIS A 305 8.52 12.90 11.75
CA HIS A 305 8.25 11.65 12.45
C HIS A 305 7.47 10.73 11.49
N THR A 306 8.15 10.11 10.53
CA THR A 306 7.52 9.12 9.64
C THR A 306 8.54 8.10 9.13
N SER A 307 8.30 6.82 9.44
CA SER A 307 8.99 5.65 8.90
C SER A 307 8.70 5.35 7.41
N LYS A 308 8.44 6.38 6.60
CA LYS A 308 8.36 6.25 5.13
C LYS A 308 9.66 6.75 4.52
N VAL A 309 10.61 5.84 4.37
CA VAL A 309 11.84 6.10 3.61
C VAL A 309 11.49 6.49 2.17
N LEU A 310 11.67 7.77 1.85
CA LEU A 310 11.59 8.34 0.51
C LEU A 310 12.89 8.01 -0.23
N TRP A 311 12.99 6.80 -0.78
CA TRP A 311 14.05 6.52 -1.76
C TRP A 311 13.73 7.25 -3.08
N ARG A 312 14.23 8.48 -3.25
CA ARG A 312 14.52 9.00 -4.59
C ARG A 312 15.86 8.43 -5.01
N HIS A 313 15.83 7.32 -5.73
CA HIS A 313 16.96 6.85 -6.52
C HIS A 313 17.29 7.91 -7.58
N HIS A 314 18.42 8.61 -7.42
CA HIS A 314 19.12 9.16 -8.56
C HIS A 314 19.73 7.99 -9.33
N ASP A 315 19.37 7.92 -10.62
CA ASP A 315 19.80 6.94 -11.64
C ASP A 315 19.51 5.47 -11.35
N VAL A 316 18.33 4.98 -11.78
CA VAL A 316 18.11 3.89 -12.77
C VAL A 316 16.61 3.90 -13.16
N ARG A 317 16.34 3.72 -14.45
CA ARG A 317 14.99 3.65 -15.07
C ARG A 317 14.19 2.43 -14.56
N ALA A 318 12.88 2.66 -14.28
CA ALA A 318 11.80 1.68 -14.07
C ALA A 318 11.96 0.76 -12.82
N VAL A 319 10.97 0.46 -11.98
CA VAL A 319 9.63 -0.09 -12.22
C VAL A 319 8.77 0.17 -10.96
N GLN A 320 7.51 0.60 -11.14
CA GLN A 320 6.50 0.74 -10.10
C GLN A 320 6.04 -0.62 -9.55
N PHE A 321 5.95 -0.77 -8.22
CA PHE A 321 5.08 -1.77 -7.58
C PHE A 321 4.53 -1.22 -6.24
N GLU A 322 3.23 -0.90 -6.25
CA GLU A 322 2.41 -0.65 -5.07
C GLU A 322 1.80 -1.97 -4.56
N ALA A 323 1.81 -2.18 -3.25
CA ALA A 323 1.08 -3.25 -2.57
C ALA A 323 0.29 -2.70 -1.38
N LEU A 324 -1.03 -2.93 -1.45
CA LEU A 324 -1.96 -3.23 -0.35
C LEU A 324 -1.93 -2.31 0.88
N GLN A 325 -2.73 -1.24 0.84
CA GLN A 325 -3.17 -0.53 2.05
C GLN A 325 -4.50 -1.09 2.57
N SER A 326 -4.55 -1.31 3.88
CA SER A 326 -5.74 -1.59 4.68
C SER A 326 -6.60 -0.31 4.79
N PRO A 327 -7.95 -0.38 4.91
CA PRO A 327 -8.82 0.76 4.62
C PRO A 327 -9.03 1.82 5.73
N ASN A 328 -8.25 1.86 6.81
CA ASN A 328 -8.46 2.85 7.88
C ASN A 328 -7.12 3.38 8.41
N ALA A 329 -6.56 4.39 7.74
CA ALA A 329 -5.62 5.34 8.34
C ALA A 329 -5.63 6.62 7.50
N CYS A 330 -6.55 7.53 7.85
CA CYS A 330 -6.55 8.88 7.33
C CYS A 330 -6.00 9.80 8.41
N SER A 331 -4.70 10.06 8.38
CA SER A 331 -4.18 11.37 8.77
C SER A 331 -3.21 11.82 7.66
N ARG A 332 -3.46 13.04 7.20
CA ARG A 332 -2.93 13.62 5.97
C ARG A 332 -1.41 13.76 6.04
N SER A 333 -0.67 12.87 5.41
CA SER A 333 0.70 13.16 4.97
C SER A 333 0.65 13.68 3.53
N SER A 334 1.06 14.93 3.34
CA SER A 334 1.13 15.64 2.08
C SER A 334 2.21 15.04 1.16
N ASN A 335 1.86 13.99 0.44
CA ASN A 335 2.31 13.77 -0.93
C ASN A 335 1.02 13.62 -1.73
N SER A 336 0.75 14.50 -2.70
CA SER A 336 -0.44 14.39 -3.54
C SER A 336 -0.37 13.05 -4.29
N SER A 337 -1.11 12.04 -3.84
CA SER A 337 -1.51 10.98 -4.74
C SER A 337 -2.30 11.67 -5.84
N ILE A 338 -1.79 11.64 -7.07
CA ILE A 338 -2.53 12.20 -8.20
C ILE A 338 -3.77 11.32 -8.34
N MET A 339 -4.91 11.84 -7.90
CA MET A 339 -6.20 11.17 -7.97
C MET A 339 -6.49 10.80 -9.42
N LYS A 340 -6.81 9.52 -9.67
CA LYS A 340 -7.06 9.03 -11.03
C LYS A 340 -8.41 9.51 -11.55
N ARG A 341 -8.45 10.04 -12.76
CA ARG A 341 -9.58 10.78 -13.35
C ARG A 341 -10.25 9.94 -14.43
N ILE A 342 -11.49 9.55 -14.19
CA ILE A 342 -12.29 8.71 -15.09
C ILE A 342 -13.39 9.56 -15.69
N LEU A 343 -13.40 9.72 -17.03
CA LEU A 343 -14.52 10.37 -17.72
C LEU A 343 -15.55 9.32 -18.14
N VAL A 344 -16.76 9.43 -17.59
CA VAL A 344 -17.89 8.56 -17.89
C VAL A 344 -18.81 9.22 -18.89
N ILE A 345 -19.01 8.59 -20.05
CA ILE A 345 -19.93 9.06 -21.10
C ILE A 345 -21.10 8.07 -21.19
N ALA A 346 -22.22 8.37 -20.51
CA ALA A 346 -23.34 7.44 -20.38
C ALA A 346 -24.67 8.16 -20.09
N GLY A 347 -25.77 7.40 -20.14
CA GLY A 347 -27.09 7.85 -19.70
C GLY A 347 -27.27 7.75 -18.18
N SER A 348 -28.12 8.62 -17.63
CA SER A 348 -28.53 8.60 -16.21
C SER A 348 -29.67 7.62 -16.00
N ASP A 349 -29.55 6.78 -14.96
CA ASP A 349 -30.59 5.93 -14.41
C ASP A 349 -31.14 6.58 -13.13
N SER A 350 -32.34 7.14 -13.20
CA SER A 350 -33.00 7.81 -12.08
C SER A 350 -33.17 6.94 -10.83
N SER A 351 -33.08 5.62 -10.96
CA SER A 351 -33.15 4.67 -9.83
C SER A 351 -31.85 4.57 -9.02
N GLY A 352 -30.75 5.01 -9.63
CA GLY A 352 -29.41 4.93 -9.05
C GLY A 352 -28.77 3.53 -9.12
N GLY A 353 -29.36 2.58 -9.86
CA GLY A 353 -28.89 1.20 -9.92
C GLY A 353 -27.95 0.87 -11.08
N ALA A 354 -28.04 1.60 -12.19
CA ALA A 354 -27.17 1.50 -13.36
C ALA A 354 -26.72 2.90 -13.83
N GLY A 355 -26.28 3.03 -15.08
CA GLY A 355 -25.98 4.32 -15.70
C GLY A 355 -24.86 5.10 -15.01
N LEU A 356 -24.89 6.41 -15.17
CA LEU A 356 -23.95 7.35 -14.55
C LEU A 356 -23.87 7.19 -13.03
N GLU A 357 -24.98 6.86 -12.38
CA GLU A 357 -25.07 6.73 -10.93
C GLU A 357 -24.31 5.48 -10.44
N ALA A 358 -24.46 4.34 -11.11
CA ALA A 358 -23.67 3.15 -10.81
C ALA A 358 -22.18 3.36 -11.11
N ASP A 359 -21.88 4.05 -12.20
CA ASP A 359 -20.51 4.37 -12.60
C ASP A 359 -19.82 5.23 -11.54
N GLN A 360 -20.43 6.33 -11.12
CA GLN A 360 -19.89 7.21 -10.07
C GLN A 360 -19.72 6.48 -8.74
N LYS A 361 -20.68 5.63 -8.32
CA LYS A 361 -20.56 4.85 -7.09
C LYS A 361 -19.40 3.86 -7.17
N ALA A 362 -19.24 3.17 -8.30
CA ALA A 362 -18.13 2.24 -8.51
C ALA A 362 -16.78 2.97 -8.50
N ILE A 363 -16.68 4.12 -9.16
CA ILE A 363 -15.47 4.94 -9.22
C ILE A 363 -15.11 5.49 -7.84
N ALA A 364 -16.10 5.98 -7.08
CA ALA A 364 -15.91 6.45 -5.71
C ALA A 364 -15.45 5.34 -4.76
N ALA A 365 -16.02 4.13 -4.88
CA ALA A 365 -15.58 2.96 -4.12
C ALA A 365 -14.13 2.54 -4.43
N HIS A 366 -13.61 2.96 -5.59
CA HIS A 366 -12.22 2.76 -6.01
C HIS A 366 -11.31 3.97 -5.72
N SER A 367 -11.77 4.96 -4.95
CA SER A 367 -10.99 6.17 -4.62
C SER A 367 -10.48 6.95 -5.85
N CYS A 368 -11.21 6.85 -6.96
CA CYS A 368 -10.94 7.59 -8.20
C CYS A 368 -11.90 8.78 -8.32
N TYR A 369 -11.55 9.77 -9.15
CA TYR A 369 -12.38 10.93 -9.46
C TYR A 369 -13.25 10.66 -10.69
N ALA A 370 -14.57 10.78 -10.54
CA ALA A 370 -15.51 10.62 -11.65
C ALA A 370 -15.84 11.99 -12.27
N MET A 371 -15.72 12.09 -13.59
CA MET A 371 -16.32 13.15 -14.40
C MET A 371 -17.39 12.54 -15.29
N THR A 372 -18.38 13.32 -15.71
CA THR A 372 -19.50 12.79 -16.50
C THR A 372 -19.83 13.66 -17.72
N ALA A 373 -20.10 13.01 -18.84
CA ALA A 373 -20.81 13.59 -19.98
C ALA A 373 -22.11 12.81 -20.21
N THR A 374 -23.23 13.43 -19.88
CA THR A 374 -24.55 12.78 -19.92
C THR A 374 -25.05 12.69 -21.36
N THR A 375 -25.38 11.48 -21.81
CA THR A 375 -25.89 11.21 -23.16
C THR A 375 -27.42 11.19 -23.22
N ALA A 376 -28.07 10.79 -22.13
CA ALA A 376 -29.52 10.82 -22.00
C ALA A 376 -29.94 10.80 -20.52
N LEU A 377 -31.12 11.36 -20.24
CA LEU A 377 -31.82 11.18 -18.98
C LEU A 377 -32.88 10.10 -19.16
N THR A 378 -32.97 9.14 -18.24
CA THR A 378 -34.02 8.12 -18.27
C THR A 378 -34.96 8.27 -17.08
N ALA A 379 -36.27 8.17 -17.35
CA ALA A 379 -37.27 7.95 -16.31
C ALA A 379 -37.33 6.45 -16.02
N GLN A 380 -36.36 5.97 -15.23
CA GLN A 380 -36.10 4.56 -14.96
C GLN A 380 -36.22 4.22 -13.47
N ASN A 381 -36.74 3.02 -13.19
CA ASN A 381 -36.77 2.41 -11.87
C ASN A 381 -36.49 0.90 -11.97
N THR A 382 -36.51 0.19 -10.84
CA THR A 382 -36.23 -1.27 -10.79
C THR A 382 -37.20 -2.12 -11.63
N GLN A 383 -38.35 -1.57 -12.04
CA GLN A 383 -39.35 -2.28 -12.85
C GLN A 383 -39.22 -1.98 -14.36
N GLY A 384 -38.40 -1.00 -14.74
CA GLY A 384 -38.08 -0.70 -16.13
C GLY A 384 -37.96 0.78 -16.46
N VAL A 385 -37.91 1.06 -17.76
CA VAL A 385 -37.75 2.40 -18.35
C VAL A 385 -39.10 2.90 -18.87
N SER A 386 -39.51 4.09 -18.44
CA SER A 386 -40.78 4.73 -18.85
C SER A 386 -40.60 5.91 -19.82
N GLY A 387 -39.37 6.41 -19.95
CA GLY A 387 -39.04 7.50 -20.86
C GLY A 387 -37.54 7.70 -20.99
N ILE A 388 -37.12 8.22 -22.15
CA ILE A 388 -35.73 8.55 -22.47
C ILE A 388 -35.74 9.96 -23.07
N HIS A 389 -34.91 10.84 -22.53
CA HIS A 389 -34.67 12.18 -23.07
C HIS A 389 -33.20 12.29 -23.47
N GLU A 390 -32.95 12.29 -24.77
CA GLU A 390 -31.60 12.35 -25.34
C GLU A 390 -30.99 13.73 -25.16
N THR A 391 -29.73 13.78 -24.75
CA THR A 391 -28.96 15.02 -24.70
C THR A 391 -28.48 15.34 -26.11
N PRO A 392 -28.62 16.59 -26.61
CA PRO A 392 -28.14 16.96 -27.92
C PRO A 392 -26.64 16.62 -28.10
N PRO A 393 -26.22 15.95 -29.19
CA PRO A 393 -24.84 15.50 -29.39
C PRO A 393 -23.79 16.62 -29.26
N ASP A 394 -24.10 17.82 -29.77
CA ASP A 394 -23.22 18.99 -29.64
C ASP A 394 -23.03 19.42 -28.18
N PHE A 395 -24.02 19.18 -27.32
CA PHE A 395 -23.92 19.44 -25.89
C PHE A 395 -23.14 18.33 -25.17
N VAL A 396 -23.25 17.07 -25.61
CA VAL A 396 -22.37 15.98 -25.15
C VAL A 396 -20.91 16.32 -25.45
N ARG A 397 -20.61 16.83 -26.65
CA ARG A 397 -19.27 17.30 -27.01
C ARG A 397 -18.77 18.40 -26.08
N LYS A 398 -19.61 19.41 -25.79
CA LYS A 398 -19.25 20.48 -24.84
C LYS A 398 -18.94 19.95 -23.44
N GLN A 399 -19.66 18.94 -22.96
CA GLN A 399 -19.37 18.29 -21.68
C GLN A 399 -18.00 17.58 -21.69
N ILE A 400 -17.71 16.82 -22.76
CA ILE A 400 -16.41 16.14 -22.93
C ILE A 400 -15.28 17.17 -23.01
N ASP A 401 -15.41 18.18 -23.89
CA ASP A 401 -14.42 19.23 -24.08
C ASP A 401 -14.13 19.97 -22.76
N ALA A 402 -15.16 20.26 -21.95
CA ALA A 402 -15.00 20.92 -20.65
C ALA A 402 -14.22 20.07 -19.65
N CYS A 403 -14.51 18.76 -19.55
CA CYS A 403 -13.81 17.87 -18.63
C CYS A 403 -12.33 17.70 -19.03
N VAL A 404 -12.08 17.49 -20.33
CA VAL A 404 -10.73 17.24 -20.84
C VAL A 404 -9.85 18.49 -20.75
N ALA A 405 -10.41 19.68 -21.01
CA ALA A 405 -9.63 20.93 -21.07
C ALA A 405 -9.14 21.44 -19.71
N ASP A 406 -9.88 21.17 -18.62
CA ASP A 406 -9.56 21.68 -17.28
C ASP A 406 -9.02 20.58 -16.36
N VAL A 407 -9.81 19.52 -16.16
CA VAL A 407 -9.50 18.47 -15.18
C VAL A 407 -8.51 17.46 -15.76
N GLY A 408 -8.63 17.17 -17.07
CA GLY A 408 -7.91 16.11 -17.77
C GLY A 408 -8.45 14.71 -17.46
N VAL A 409 -8.07 13.71 -18.26
CA VAL A 409 -8.68 12.37 -18.24
C VAL A 409 -7.58 11.30 -18.31
N ASP A 410 -7.65 10.31 -17.43
CA ASP A 410 -6.74 9.14 -17.47
C ASP A 410 -7.37 7.95 -18.22
N VAL A 411 -8.68 7.72 -18.03
CA VAL A 411 -9.44 6.68 -18.73
C VAL A 411 -10.84 7.17 -19.08
N VAL A 412 -11.32 6.84 -20.28
CA VAL A 412 -12.72 7.05 -20.67
C VAL A 412 -13.51 5.76 -20.46
N LYS A 413 -14.68 5.84 -19.84
CA LYS A 413 -15.65 4.75 -19.81
C LYS A 413 -16.91 5.18 -20.53
N THR A 414 -17.43 4.36 -21.44
CA THR A 414 -18.73 4.64 -22.08
C THR A 414 -19.80 3.67 -21.58
N GLY A 415 -21.03 4.13 -21.47
CA GLY A 415 -22.22 3.32 -21.24
C GLY A 415 -23.22 3.49 -22.37
N MET A 416 -24.50 3.68 -22.03
CA MET A 416 -25.55 4.00 -23.01
C MET A 416 -25.21 5.29 -23.78
N LEU A 417 -25.14 5.21 -25.11
CA LEU A 417 -24.81 6.35 -26.00
C LEU A 417 -26.03 7.00 -26.68
N ALA A 418 -27.20 6.37 -26.58
CA ALA A 418 -28.50 6.84 -27.08
C ALA A 418 -28.66 6.98 -28.62
N SER A 419 -27.69 7.55 -29.33
CA SER A 419 -27.81 7.87 -30.77
C SER A 419 -26.52 7.66 -31.56
N ALA A 420 -26.64 7.56 -32.89
CA ALA A 420 -25.51 7.41 -33.80
C ALA A 420 -24.60 8.66 -33.80
N GLU A 421 -25.21 9.82 -33.67
CA GLU A 421 -24.56 11.12 -33.61
C GLU A 421 -23.69 11.22 -32.35
N THR A 422 -24.18 10.75 -31.20
CA THR A 422 -23.39 10.68 -29.97
C THR A 422 -22.23 9.70 -30.08
N VAL A 423 -22.43 8.55 -30.74
CA VAL A 423 -21.32 7.61 -31.04
C VAL A 423 -20.22 8.29 -31.84
N ASN A 424 -20.57 9.09 -32.85
CA ASN A 424 -19.58 9.86 -33.63
C ASN A 424 -18.85 10.89 -32.76
N VAL A 425 -19.58 11.63 -31.91
CA VAL A 425 -18.98 12.59 -30.97
C VAL A 425 -17.94 11.91 -30.08
N VAL A 426 -18.25 10.73 -29.54
CA VAL A 426 -17.32 9.98 -28.69
C VAL A 426 -16.10 9.51 -29.47
N ALA A 427 -16.29 8.87 -30.63
CA ALA A 427 -15.19 8.37 -31.46
C ALA A 427 -14.23 9.50 -31.88
N GLU A 428 -14.77 10.63 -32.33
CA GLU A 428 -13.98 11.81 -32.68
C GLU A 428 -13.26 12.41 -31.47
N SER A 429 -13.89 12.42 -30.29
CA SER A 429 -13.28 12.97 -29.08
C SER A 429 -12.11 12.11 -28.59
N LEU A 430 -12.24 10.77 -28.64
CA LEU A 430 -11.15 9.86 -28.30
C LEU A 430 -9.92 10.10 -29.19
N GLN A 431 -10.14 10.31 -30.48
CA GLN A 431 -9.06 10.60 -31.44
C GLN A 431 -8.48 12.01 -31.27
N LYS A 432 -9.35 13.04 -31.17
CA LYS A 432 -8.96 14.45 -31.04
C LYS A 432 -8.06 14.69 -29.82
N TYR A 433 -8.35 14.01 -28.73
CA TYR A 433 -7.68 14.18 -27.44
C TYR A 433 -6.66 13.08 -27.11
N GLU A 434 -6.38 12.18 -28.06
CA GLU A 434 -5.42 11.08 -27.90
C GLU A 434 -5.68 10.24 -26.64
N LEU A 435 -6.95 9.92 -26.39
CA LEU A 435 -7.38 9.17 -25.21
C LEU A 435 -7.23 7.66 -25.45
N ASP A 436 -6.01 7.16 -25.24
CA ASP A 436 -5.61 5.79 -25.58
C ASP A 436 -6.33 4.67 -24.82
N ILE A 437 -6.81 4.94 -23.61
CA ILE A 437 -7.47 3.94 -22.74
C ILE A 437 -8.96 4.26 -22.64
N SER A 438 -9.75 3.48 -23.39
CA SER A 438 -11.22 3.54 -23.40
C SER A 438 -11.84 2.18 -23.05
N VAL A 439 -12.73 2.16 -22.07
CA VAL A 439 -13.57 1.00 -21.71
C VAL A 439 -14.98 1.24 -22.23
N VAL A 440 -15.34 0.56 -23.31
CA VAL A 440 -16.63 0.70 -23.97
C VAL A 440 -17.57 -0.42 -23.50
N ASP A 441 -18.60 -0.06 -22.73
CA ASP A 441 -19.72 -0.95 -22.41
C ASP A 441 -20.85 -0.70 -23.41
N PRO A 442 -21.07 -1.60 -24.40
CA PRO A 442 -21.98 -1.36 -25.51
C PRO A 442 -23.43 -1.62 -25.09
N VAL A 443 -23.96 -0.75 -24.23
CA VAL A 443 -25.32 -0.86 -23.70
C VAL A 443 -26.33 -0.59 -24.82
N MET A 444 -26.94 -1.66 -25.33
CA MET A 444 -27.91 -1.60 -26.44
C MET A 444 -29.35 -1.84 -25.97
N VAL A 445 -29.53 -2.62 -24.91
CA VAL A 445 -30.84 -3.01 -24.38
C VAL A 445 -30.78 -2.95 -22.85
N ALA A 446 -31.80 -2.37 -22.23
CA ALA A 446 -31.93 -2.34 -20.79
C ALA A 446 -32.17 -3.75 -20.23
N THR A 447 -31.85 -4.00 -18.96
CA THR A 447 -32.21 -5.26 -18.28
C THR A 447 -33.72 -5.52 -18.32
N SER A 448 -34.54 -4.47 -18.40
CA SER A 448 -36.00 -4.55 -18.57
C SER A 448 -36.47 -4.78 -20.02
N GLY A 449 -35.54 -4.92 -20.98
CA GLY A 449 -35.83 -5.16 -22.39
C GLY A 449 -36.05 -3.92 -23.26
N ALA A 450 -35.97 -2.70 -22.70
CA ALA A 450 -36.11 -1.47 -23.48
C ALA A 450 -34.91 -1.27 -24.42
N GLN A 451 -35.15 -0.93 -25.69
CA GLN A 451 -34.08 -0.61 -26.63
C GLN A 451 -33.46 0.74 -26.24
N LEU A 452 -32.15 0.74 -25.98
CA LEU A 452 -31.39 1.91 -25.53
C LEU A 452 -30.45 2.46 -26.62
N LEU A 453 -30.14 1.65 -27.63
CA LEU A 453 -29.40 2.07 -28.82
C LEU A 453 -30.11 1.54 -30.09
N PRO A 454 -30.49 2.42 -31.03
CA PRO A 454 -31.07 1.99 -32.31
C PRO A 454 -30.09 1.13 -33.12
N GLU A 455 -30.57 0.15 -33.89
CA GLU A 455 -29.71 -0.73 -34.72
C GLU A 455 -28.80 0.08 -35.66
N LYS A 456 -29.32 1.16 -36.26
CA LYS A 456 -28.53 2.07 -37.10
C LYS A 456 -27.33 2.69 -36.37
N ALA A 457 -27.44 2.91 -35.06
CA ALA A 457 -26.36 3.43 -34.24
C ALA A 457 -25.34 2.34 -33.87
N VAL A 458 -25.76 1.07 -33.81
CA VAL A 458 -24.83 -0.07 -33.64
C VAL A 458 -23.89 -0.17 -34.84
N ARG A 459 -24.39 0.04 -36.07
CA ARG A 459 -23.53 0.07 -37.26
C ARG A 459 -22.45 1.16 -37.17
N VAL A 460 -22.81 2.35 -36.73
CA VAL A 460 -21.86 3.46 -36.52
C VAL A 460 -20.86 3.13 -35.41
N LEU A 461 -21.31 2.48 -34.34
CA LEU A 461 -20.42 1.98 -33.28
C LEU A 461 -19.37 1.02 -33.84
N CYS A 462 -19.77 0.07 -34.69
CA CYS A 462 -18.85 -0.85 -35.36
C CYS A 462 -17.86 -0.14 -36.28
N ASP A 463 -18.34 0.79 -37.12
CA ASP A 463 -17.51 1.43 -38.15
C ASP A 463 -16.58 2.53 -37.59
N LYS A 464 -16.95 3.17 -36.47
CA LYS A 464 -16.27 4.38 -35.96
C LYS A 464 -15.67 4.23 -34.56
N LEU A 465 -16.35 3.58 -33.63
CA LEU A 465 -15.94 3.54 -32.22
C LEU A 465 -15.10 2.30 -31.89
N LEU A 466 -15.51 1.11 -32.37
CA LEU A 466 -14.78 -0.13 -32.12
C LEU A 466 -13.31 -0.10 -32.56
N PRO A 467 -12.92 0.48 -33.72
CA PRO A 467 -11.53 0.53 -34.15
C PRO A 467 -10.59 1.33 -33.24
N VAL A 468 -11.13 2.24 -32.43
CA VAL A 468 -10.38 3.07 -31.47
C VAL A 468 -10.63 2.67 -30.02
N THR A 469 -11.28 1.53 -29.79
CA THR A 469 -11.64 1.03 -28.45
C THR A 469 -10.50 0.21 -27.86
N PHE A 470 -10.06 0.55 -26.64
CA PHE A 470 -9.07 -0.24 -25.91
C PHE A 470 -9.68 -1.55 -25.37
N LEU A 471 -10.81 -1.47 -24.67
CA LEU A 471 -11.54 -2.63 -24.16
C LEU A 471 -13.03 -2.51 -24.46
N LEU A 472 -13.59 -3.51 -25.14
CA LEU A 472 -15.04 -3.67 -25.28
C LEU A 472 -15.57 -4.71 -24.28
N THR A 473 -16.67 -4.43 -23.59
CA THR A 473 -17.24 -5.35 -22.57
C THR A 473 -18.65 -5.85 -22.92
N PRO A 474 -18.89 -6.53 -24.06
CA PRO A 474 -20.25 -6.93 -24.44
C PRO A 474 -20.74 -8.14 -23.64
N ASN A 475 -22.04 -8.24 -23.40
CA ASN A 475 -22.68 -9.51 -23.08
C ASN A 475 -22.96 -10.34 -24.35
N ILE A 476 -23.44 -11.57 -24.21
CA ILE A 476 -23.67 -12.48 -25.35
C ILE A 476 -24.70 -11.92 -26.36
N PRO A 477 -25.89 -11.43 -25.94
CA PRO A 477 -26.80 -10.75 -26.85
C PRO A 477 -26.18 -9.55 -27.59
N GLU A 478 -25.49 -8.66 -26.87
CA GLU A 478 -24.81 -7.48 -27.42
C GLU A 478 -23.73 -7.88 -28.44
N ALA A 479 -22.92 -8.89 -28.13
CA ALA A 479 -21.88 -9.41 -29.01
C ALA A 479 -22.45 -9.94 -30.34
N ASN A 480 -23.55 -10.68 -30.29
CA ASN A 480 -24.21 -11.19 -31.50
C ASN A 480 -24.87 -10.07 -32.30
N LEU A 481 -25.43 -9.05 -31.65
CA LEU A 481 -25.98 -7.88 -32.33
C LEU A 481 -24.88 -7.08 -33.04
N VAL A 482 -23.73 -6.88 -32.39
CA VAL A 482 -22.54 -6.25 -32.99
C VAL A 482 -22.08 -7.01 -34.23
N LEU A 483 -21.99 -8.35 -34.17
CA LEU A 483 -21.61 -9.18 -35.33
C LEU A 483 -22.63 -9.06 -36.46
N LYS A 484 -23.93 -9.18 -36.15
CA LYS A 484 -25.01 -9.05 -37.13
C LYS A 484 -24.93 -7.73 -37.88
N GLU A 485 -24.80 -6.61 -37.16
CA GLU A 485 -24.76 -5.28 -37.78
C GLU A 485 -23.43 -5.03 -38.50
N ALA A 486 -22.34 -5.70 -38.12
CA ALA A 486 -21.09 -5.72 -38.87
C ALA A 486 -21.18 -6.54 -40.17
N GLY A 487 -22.20 -7.38 -40.35
CA GLY A 487 -22.36 -8.29 -41.49
C GLY A 487 -21.70 -9.66 -41.30
N GLU A 488 -21.33 -10.01 -40.06
CA GLU A 488 -20.74 -11.28 -39.68
C GLU A 488 -21.81 -12.32 -39.31
N ALA A 489 -21.48 -13.60 -39.48
CA ALA A 489 -22.37 -14.68 -39.07
C ALA A 489 -22.52 -14.76 -37.53
N PRO A 490 -23.72 -15.10 -37.01
CA PRO A 490 -23.91 -15.30 -35.58
C PRO A 490 -23.08 -16.49 -35.08
N VAL A 491 -22.61 -16.42 -33.82
CA VAL A 491 -21.88 -17.51 -33.18
C VAL A 491 -22.76 -18.14 -32.11
N GLU A 492 -23.13 -19.40 -32.30
CA GLU A 492 -23.83 -20.17 -31.28
C GLU A 492 -22.90 -20.51 -30.10
N VAL A 493 -23.39 -20.26 -28.89
CA VAL A 493 -22.65 -20.48 -27.65
C VAL A 493 -23.36 -21.55 -26.82
N ASN A 494 -22.76 -22.74 -26.77
CA ASN A 494 -23.28 -23.89 -26.00
C ASN A 494 -22.32 -24.33 -24.87
N ASP A 495 -21.11 -23.77 -24.84
CA ASP A 495 -20.03 -24.12 -23.93
C ASP A 495 -18.99 -22.98 -23.84
N LYS A 496 -17.93 -23.20 -23.04
CA LYS A 496 -16.81 -22.27 -22.88
C LYS A 496 -16.06 -22.00 -24.19
N GLU A 497 -15.97 -22.98 -25.09
CA GLU A 497 -15.31 -22.80 -26.39
C GLU A 497 -16.14 -21.94 -27.33
N GLY A 498 -17.48 -22.02 -27.27
CA GLY A 498 -18.39 -21.10 -27.94
C GLY A 498 -18.20 -19.65 -27.49
N LEU A 499 -18.01 -19.42 -26.18
CA LEU A 499 -17.69 -18.09 -25.64
C LEU A 499 -16.37 -17.56 -26.22
N LYS A 500 -15.32 -18.38 -26.28
CA LYS A 500 -14.04 -18.00 -26.90
C LYS A 500 -14.19 -17.65 -28.37
N ARG A 501 -14.92 -18.47 -29.14
CA ARG A 501 -15.17 -18.20 -30.57
C ARG A 501 -15.94 -16.88 -30.77
N LEU A 502 -16.96 -16.62 -29.96
CA LEU A 502 -17.73 -15.38 -30.02
C LEU A 502 -16.86 -14.16 -29.65
N ALA A 503 -16.09 -14.24 -28.56
CA ALA A 503 -15.19 -13.16 -28.14
C ALA A 503 -14.14 -12.84 -29.23
N ALA A 504 -13.51 -13.87 -29.80
CA ALA A 504 -12.54 -13.71 -30.88
C ALA A 504 -13.18 -13.14 -32.16
N ALA A 505 -14.44 -13.50 -32.47
CA ALA A 505 -15.16 -12.92 -33.59
C ALA A 505 -15.41 -11.42 -33.43
N VAL A 506 -15.86 -10.99 -32.25
CA VAL A 506 -16.08 -9.57 -31.95
C VAL A 506 -14.77 -8.79 -31.97
N ARG A 507 -13.67 -9.36 -31.46
CA ARG A 507 -12.36 -8.70 -31.46
C ARG A 507 -11.88 -8.35 -32.88
N ARG A 508 -12.18 -9.18 -33.89
CA ARG A 508 -11.82 -8.91 -35.30
C ARG A 508 -12.44 -7.64 -35.87
N LEU A 509 -13.46 -7.09 -35.22
CA LEU A 509 -14.12 -5.85 -35.66
C LEU A 509 -13.34 -4.58 -35.30
N GLY A 510 -12.25 -4.67 -34.53
CA GLY A 510 -11.39 -3.52 -34.22
C GLY A 510 -10.93 -3.33 -32.78
N PRO A 511 -11.69 -3.68 -31.72
CA PRO A 511 -11.27 -3.40 -30.35
C PRO A 511 -9.97 -4.12 -30.00
N LYS A 512 -9.08 -3.45 -29.26
CA LYS A 512 -7.79 -4.05 -28.88
C LYS A 512 -7.99 -5.28 -28.00
N TYR A 513 -8.87 -5.16 -27.01
CA TYR A 513 -9.32 -6.24 -26.12
C TYR A 513 -10.85 -6.35 -26.12
N VAL A 514 -11.35 -7.57 -25.91
CA VAL A 514 -12.78 -7.84 -25.70
C VAL A 514 -12.94 -8.69 -24.44
N LEU A 515 -13.80 -8.25 -23.52
CA LEU A 515 -14.27 -9.02 -22.38
C LEU A 515 -15.72 -9.44 -22.61
N LEU A 516 -15.91 -10.64 -23.13
CA LEU A 516 -17.23 -11.22 -23.33
C LEU A 516 -17.81 -11.70 -21.98
N LYS A 517 -18.91 -11.07 -21.55
CA LYS A 517 -19.60 -11.37 -20.28
C LYS A 517 -20.56 -12.56 -20.47
N GLY A 518 -20.30 -13.68 -19.80
CA GLY A 518 -21.06 -14.92 -19.97
C GLY A 518 -22.26 -15.11 -19.05
N GLY A 519 -22.55 -14.17 -18.14
CA GLY A 519 -23.58 -14.30 -17.09
C GLY A 519 -24.99 -14.74 -17.53
N HIS A 520 -25.32 -14.61 -18.82
CA HIS A 520 -26.58 -15.07 -19.41
C HIS A 520 -26.64 -16.58 -19.71
N LEU A 521 -25.49 -17.26 -19.74
CA LEU A 521 -25.36 -18.70 -19.96
C LEU A 521 -24.61 -19.33 -18.78
N PRO A 522 -25.27 -19.49 -17.62
CA PRO A 522 -24.68 -20.20 -16.50
C PRO A 522 -24.36 -21.65 -16.90
N LEU A 523 -23.22 -22.12 -16.39
CA LEU A 523 -22.68 -23.44 -16.68
C LEU A 523 -22.82 -24.36 -15.47
N THR A 524 -22.87 -25.65 -15.76
CA THR A 524 -22.74 -26.75 -14.80
C THR A 524 -21.32 -26.82 -14.23
N ALA A 525 -21.13 -27.61 -13.18
CA ALA A 525 -19.79 -27.82 -12.59
C ALA A 525 -18.80 -28.44 -13.60
N ASP A 526 -19.28 -29.24 -14.56
CA ASP A 526 -18.50 -29.79 -15.67
C ASP A 526 -18.35 -28.82 -16.86
N GLY A 527 -18.79 -27.57 -16.74
CA GLY A 527 -18.57 -26.51 -17.72
C GLY A 527 -19.48 -26.54 -18.95
N LYS A 528 -20.60 -27.28 -18.90
CA LYS A 528 -21.62 -27.33 -19.96
C LYS A 528 -22.75 -26.36 -19.66
N LEU A 529 -23.57 -26.05 -20.66
CA LEU A 529 -24.75 -25.20 -20.44
C LEU A 529 -25.72 -25.80 -19.41
N ALA A 530 -26.06 -25.03 -18.38
CA ALA A 530 -27.03 -25.44 -17.38
C ALA A 530 -28.44 -25.48 -17.99
N LYS A 531 -29.14 -26.62 -17.84
CA LYS A 531 -30.49 -26.83 -18.39
C LYS A 531 -31.61 -26.63 -17.36
N SER A 532 -31.27 -26.69 -16.07
CA SER A 532 -32.19 -26.43 -14.96
C SER A 532 -31.61 -25.39 -14.00
N ALA A 533 -32.45 -24.78 -13.16
CA ALA A 533 -32.01 -23.80 -12.17
C ALA A 533 -30.98 -24.39 -11.17
N GLY A 534 -31.14 -25.66 -10.78
CA GLY A 534 -30.23 -26.34 -9.84
C GLY A 534 -28.84 -26.64 -10.42
N ASP A 535 -28.72 -26.66 -11.75
CA ASP A 535 -27.48 -26.95 -12.47
C ASP A 535 -26.59 -25.71 -12.67
N LYS A 536 -27.09 -24.51 -12.35
CA LYS A 536 -26.33 -23.27 -12.49
C LYS A 536 -25.27 -23.18 -11.39
N LYS A 537 -24.00 -23.41 -11.75
CA LYS A 537 -22.88 -23.43 -10.79
C LYS A 537 -21.81 -22.40 -11.10
N VAL A 538 -21.54 -22.13 -12.38
CA VAL A 538 -20.41 -21.31 -12.81
C VAL A 538 -20.86 -20.27 -13.83
N VAL A 539 -20.29 -19.07 -13.76
CA VAL A 539 -20.30 -18.07 -14.83
C VAL A 539 -18.89 -17.95 -15.38
N ALA A 540 -18.75 -17.96 -16.71
CA ALA A 540 -17.46 -17.79 -17.37
C ALA A 540 -17.45 -16.50 -18.20
N ASN A 541 -16.49 -15.62 -17.95
CA ASN A 541 -16.21 -14.47 -18.79
C ASN A 541 -14.95 -14.76 -19.62
N VAL A 542 -14.89 -14.29 -20.87
CA VAL A 542 -13.72 -14.51 -21.74
C VAL A 542 -13.09 -13.17 -22.09
N LEU A 543 -11.85 -12.97 -21.65
CA LEU A 543 -11.01 -11.86 -22.07
C LEU A 543 -10.14 -12.33 -23.24
N THR A 544 -10.25 -11.69 -24.40
CA THR A 544 -9.39 -11.93 -25.57
C THR A 544 -8.61 -10.68 -25.93
N GLY A 545 -7.35 -10.86 -26.31
CA GLY A 545 -6.44 -9.80 -26.71
C GLY A 545 -5.55 -10.22 -27.88
N PRO A 546 -4.56 -9.40 -28.25
CA PRO A 546 -3.61 -9.72 -29.32
C PRO A 546 -2.75 -10.95 -29.03
N ASP A 547 -2.32 -11.10 -27.76
CA ASP A 547 -1.29 -12.06 -27.39
C ASP A 547 -1.80 -13.21 -26.51
N PHE A 548 -3.06 -13.14 -26.04
CA PHE A 548 -3.62 -14.14 -25.14
C PHE A 548 -5.15 -14.16 -25.13
N ASP A 549 -5.69 -15.30 -24.69
CA ASP A 549 -7.07 -15.49 -24.29
C ASP A 549 -7.11 -16.00 -22.84
N GLU A 550 -8.01 -15.45 -22.03
CA GLU A 550 -8.20 -15.84 -20.64
C GLU A 550 -9.68 -16.10 -20.34
N VAL A 551 -9.96 -17.20 -19.65
CA VAL A 551 -11.29 -17.53 -19.13
C VAL A 551 -11.30 -17.25 -17.63
N ILE A 552 -12.22 -16.39 -17.20
CA ILE A 552 -12.42 -16.01 -15.80
C ILE A 552 -13.69 -16.68 -15.31
N GLU A 553 -13.54 -17.66 -14.43
CA GLU A 553 -14.64 -18.43 -13.87
C GLU A 553 -14.99 -17.94 -12.47
N LEU A 554 -16.29 -17.71 -12.25
CA LEU A 554 -16.85 -17.28 -10.96
C LEU A 554 -18.00 -18.21 -10.57
N PRO A 555 -18.25 -18.41 -9.27
CA PRO A 555 -19.49 -19.01 -8.80
C PRO A 555 -20.72 -18.28 -9.33
N TYR A 556 -21.72 -19.02 -9.79
CA TYR A 556 -23.03 -18.44 -10.11
C TYR A 556 -23.71 -17.97 -8.83
N GLN A 557 -24.16 -16.71 -8.82
CA GLN A 557 -24.84 -16.09 -7.69
C GLN A 557 -26.35 -16.09 -7.95
N GLU A 558 -27.13 -16.75 -7.10
CA GLU A 558 -28.59 -16.72 -7.17
C GLU A 558 -29.11 -15.44 -6.51
N SER A 559 -29.33 -14.40 -7.32
CA SER A 559 -29.83 -13.11 -6.87
C SER A 559 -30.69 -12.43 -7.94
N ARG A 560 -31.69 -11.67 -7.48
CA ARG A 560 -32.50 -10.75 -8.31
C ARG A 560 -31.85 -9.37 -8.46
N ASN A 561 -30.78 -9.12 -7.71
CA ASN A 561 -30.10 -7.83 -7.63
C ASN A 561 -28.90 -7.77 -8.58
N THR A 562 -29.20 -7.83 -9.88
CA THR A 562 -28.20 -7.83 -10.96
C THR A 562 -28.29 -6.59 -11.85
N HIS A 563 -29.15 -5.63 -11.50
CA HIS A 563 -29.27 -4.36 -12.20
C HIS A 563 -27.97 -3.56 -12.06
N GLY A 564 -27.46 -3.05 -13.18
CA GLY A 564 -26.21 -2.27 -13.23
C GLY A 564 -24.90 -3.06 -13.19
N THR A 565 -24.93 -4.40 -13.11
CA THR A 565 -23.71 -5.23 -13.06
C THR A 565 -22.72 -4.97 -14.21
N GLY A 566 -23.22 -4.72 -15.42
CA GLY A 566 -22.39 -4.36 -16.58
C GLY A 566 -21.68 -3.02 -16.42
N CYS A 567 -22.43 -1.97 -16.07
CA CYS A 567 -21.89 -0.62 -15.87
C CYS A 567 -20.83 -0.61 -14.76
N THR A 568 -21.13 -1.24 -13.63
CA THR A 568 -20.21 -1.37 -12.50
C THR A 568 -18.95 -2.15 -12.89
N LEU A 569 -19.07 -3.24 -13.64
CA LEU A 569 -17.91 -4.01 -14.09
C LEU A 569 -16.99 -3.14 -14.96
N ALA A 570 -17.54 -2.47 -15.97
CA ALA A 570 -16.78 -1.60 -16.87
C ALA A 570 -16.10 -0.45 -16.11
N SER A 571 -16.81 0.18 -15.17
CA SER A 571 -16.27 1.28 -14.35
C SER A 571 -15.18 0.81 -13.38
N ALA A 572 -15.34 -0.36 -12.75
CA ALA A 572 -14.29 -0.94 -11.92
C ALA A 572 -13.04 -1.30 -12.75
N ILE A 573 -13.20 -1.82 -13.97
CA ILE A 573 -12.06 -2.06 -14.88
C ILE A 573 -11.38 -0.74 -15.24
N ALA A 574 -12.14 0.30 -15.59
CA ALA A 574 -11.60 1.61 -15.93
C ALA A 574 -10.74 2.18 -14.79
N CYS A 575 -11.21 2.06 -13.53
CA CYS A 575 -10.43 2.47 -12.36
C CYS A 575 -9.11 1.70 -12.25
N ARG A 576 -9.14 0.37 -12.37
CA ARG A 576 -7.93 -0.46 -12.29
C ARG A 576 -6.95 -0.18 -13.43
N LEU A 577 -7.44 0.13 -14.63
CA LEU A 577 -6.58 0.55 -15.74
C LEU A 577 -5.94 1.92 -15.48
N ALA A 578 -6.66 2.88 -14.90
CA ALA A 578 -6.13 4.20 -14.55
C ALA A 578 -5.05 4.13 -13.45
N GLU A 579 -5.18 3.16 -12.55
CA GLU A 579 -4.17 2.79 -11.55
C GLU A 579 -2.92 2.12 -12.16
N GLY A 580 -2.94 1.79 -13.45
CA GLY A 580 -1.80 1.20 -14.17
C GLY A 580 -1.74 -0.33 -14.12
N TYR A 581 -2.80 -1.01 -13.67
CA TYR A 581 -2.86 -2.46 -13.70
C TYR A 581 -2.94 -2.99 -15.13
N ARG A 582 -2.26 -4.11 -15.39
CA ARG A 582 -2.43 -4.89 -16.62
C ARG A 582 -3.89 -5.32 -16.79
N ILE A 583 -4.36 -5.40 -18.03
CA ILE A 583 -5.74 -5.70 -18.38
C ILE A 583 -6.25 -7.02 -17.76
N ASP A 584 -5.45 -8.08 -17.77
CA ASP A 584 -5.82 -9.38 -17.18
C ASP A 584 -6.11 -9.26 -15.68
N ARG A 585 -5.26 -8.52 -14.96
CA ARG A 585 -5.42 -8.26 -13.53
C ARG A 585 -6.59 -7.30 -13.25
N ALA A 586 -6.72 -6.23 -14.02
CA ALA A 586 -7.80 -5.26 -13.91
C ALA A 586 -9.17 -5.92 -14.02
N VAL A 587 -9.34 -6.81 -15.02
CA VAL A 587 -10.58 -7.55 -15.23
C VAL A 587 -10.86 -8.52 -14.08
N ARG A 588 -9.87 -9.30 -13.63
CA ARG A 588 -10.07 -10.24 -12.50
C ARG A 588 -10.50 -9.51 -11.22
N MET A 589 -9.87 -8.37 -10.92
CA MET A 589 -10.21 -7.56 -9.75
C MET A 589 -11.64 -7.00 -9.84
N ALA A 590 -12.01 -6.46 -11.00
CA ALA A 590 -13.35 -5.93 -11.23
C ALA A 590 -14.44 -7.02 -11.18
N CYS A 591 -14.15 -8.22 -11.71
CA CYS A 591 -15.03 -9.38 -11.63
C CYS A 591 -15.35 -9.76 -10.17
N ARG A 592 -14.31 -9.82 -9.31
CA ARG A 592 -14.47 -10.10 -7.88
C ARG A 592 -15.24 -9.01 -7.13
N TYR A 593 -15.02 -7.75 -7.50
CA TYR A 593 -15.75 -6.62 -6.95
C TYR A 593 -17.26 -6.74 -7.24
N VAL A 594 -17.64 -7.01 -8.49
CA VAL A 594 -19.05 -7.20 -8.86
C VAL A 594 -19.65 -8.43 -8.17
N GLU A 595 -18.91 -9.54 -8.08
CA GLU A 595 -19.36 -10.73 -7.35
C GLU A 595 -19.72 -10.41 -5.90
N ALA A 596 -18.83 -9.71 -5.19
CA ALA A 596 -19.06 -9.30 -3.81
C ALA A 596 -20.24 -8.32 -3.68
N GLY A 597 -20.38 -7.39 -4.63
CA GLY A 597 -21.52 -6.47 -4.68
C GLY A 597 -22.86 -7.16 -4.86
N ILE A 598 -22.92 -8.23 -5.66
CA ILE A 598 -24.14 -9.05 -5.81
C ILE A 598 -24.41 -9.80 -4.51
N LYS A 599 -23.39 -10.44 -3.93
CA LYS A 599 -23.51 -11.24 -2.70
C LYS A 599 -23.97 -10.44 -1.48
N THR A 600 -23.60 -9.17 -1.41
CA THR A 600 -23.91 -8.26 -0.30
C THR A 600 -25.04 -7.27 -0.62
N SER A 601 -25.74 -7.48 -1.75
CA SER A 601 -26.86 -6.65 -2.16
C SER A 601 -28.03 -6.74 -1.17
N VAL A 602 -28.81 -5.66 -1.13
CA VAL A 602 -30.07 -5.58 -0.37
C VAL A 602 -31.18 -5.32 -1.38
N ASP A 603 -32.32 -5.97 -1.17
CA ASP A 603 -33.49 -5.80 -2.05
C ASP A 603 -34.01 -4.35 -1.96
N LEU A 604 -33.84 -3.63 -3.07
CA LEU A 604 -34.38 -2.29 -3.26
C LEU A 604 -35.35 -2.30 -4.43
N GLY A 605 -36.50 -1.64 -4.25
CA GLY A 605 -37.57 -1.62 -5.25
C GLY A 605 -38.35 -2.93 -5.32
N ARG A 606 -39.09 -3.12 -6.43
CA ARG A 606 -40.00 -4.27 -6.63
C ARG A 606 -39.63 -5.15 -7.83
N GLY A 607 -38.64 -4.75 -8.62
CA GLY A 607 -38.17 -5.48 -9.80
C GLY A 607 -36.72 -5.95 -9.63
N SER A 608 -35.89 -5.74 -10.65
CA SER A 608 -34.45 -6.04 -10.59
C SER A 608 -33.74 -5.00 -9.75
N GLY A 609 -33.25 -5.40 -8.57
CA GLY A 609 -32.55 -4.52 -7.65
C GLY A 609 -31.09 -4.25 -8.06
N PRO A 610 -30.48 -3.19 -7.53
CA PRO A 610 -29.08 -2.88 -7.76
C PRO A 610 -28.15 -3.74 -6.90
N LEU A 611 -26.90 -3.89 -7.32
CA LEU A 611 -25.86 -4.45 -6.46
C LEU A 611 -25.43 -3.46 -5.34
N ASN A 612 -24.79 -3.97 -4.30
CA ASN A 612 -24.17 -3.13 -3.28
C ASN A 612 -22.82 -2.59 -3.79
N HIS A 613 -22.78 -1.33 -4.19
CA HIS A 613 -21.56 -0.68 -4.71
C HIS A 613 -20.56 -0.32 -3.62
N PHE A 614 -20.97 -0.32 -2.36
CA PHE A 614 -20.16 0.16 -1.23
C PHE A 614 -19.77 -0.97 -0.28
N HIS A 615 -19.84 -2.23 -0.76
CA HIS A 615 -19.55 -3.43 0.03
C HIS A 615 -18.10 -3.47 0.57
N SER A 616 -17.18 -2.72 -0.05
CA SER A 616 -15.78 -2.60 0.34
C SER A 616 -15.42 -1.24 0.96
N THR A 617 -16.41 -0.37 1.20
CA THR A 617 -16.19 0.94 1.82
C THR A 617 -16.81 0.98 3.21
N GLN A 618 -16.08 1.54 4.17
CA GLN A 618 -16.59 1.81 5.51
C GLN A 618 -16.80 3.31 5.70
N SER A 619 -17.95 3.69 6.23
CA SER A 619 -18.22 5.05 6.69
C SER A 619 -18.27 5.04 8.21
N LEU A 620 -17.50 5.91 8.86
CA LEU A 620 -17.59 6.09 10.30
C LEU A 620 -18.89 6.87 10.61
N PRO A 621 -19.71 6.44 11.59
CA PRO A 621 -20.97 7.12 11.93
C PRO A 621 -20.76 8.42 12.73
N PHE A 622 -19.51 8.82 12.94
CA PHE A 622 -19.11 10.00 13.69
C PHE A 622 -18.02 10.77 12.92
N PRO A 623 -17.96 12.10 13.07
CA PRO A 623 -16.84 12.88 12.56
C PRO A 623 -15.54 12.49 13.27
N PRO A 624 -14.36 12.80 12.70
CA PRO A 624 -13.11 12.70 13.44
C PRO A 624 -13.23 13.31 14.84
N HIS A 625 -12.79 12.57 15.86
CA HIS A 625 -12.89 12.93 17.29
C HIS A 625 -14.29 12.89 17.92
N GLY A 626 -15.34 12.49 17.20
CA GLY A 626 -16.72 12.35 17.71
C GLY A 626 -17.05 10.98 18.34
N PHE A 627 -16.07 10.07 18.43
CA PHE A 627 -16.31 8.68 18.83
C PHE A 627 -16.88 8.53 20.24
N ILE A 628 -16.28 9.22 21.23
CA ILE A 628 -16.70 9.13 22.63
C ILE A 628 -18.13 9.64 22.81
N GLN A 629 -18.46 10.75 22.16
CA GLN A 629 -19.82 11.31 22.17
C GLN A 629 -20.82 10.32 21.58
N TYR A 630 -20.53 9.79 20.38
CA TYR A 630 -21.35 8.77 19.75
C TYR A 630 -21.56 7.54 20.65
N LEU A 631 -20.51 7.09 21.35
CA LEU A 631 -20.61 5.94 22.26
C LEU A 631 -21.53 6.23 23.45
N LEU A 632 -21.37 7.40 24.08
CA LEU A 632 -22.15 7.77 25.27
C LEU A 632 -23.62 8.08 24.93
N GLU A 633 -23.93 8.64 23.77
CA GLU A 633 -25.30 8.99 23.34
C GLU A 633 -26.14 7.78 22.88
N ARG A 634 -25.52 6.60 22.74
CA ARG A 634 -26.22 5.39 22.32
C ARG A 634 -27.28 4.94 23.33
N GLU A 635 -28.49 4.70 22.84
CA GLU A 635 -29.62 4.21 23.65
C GLU A 635 -29.31 2.91 24.41
N ASP A 636 -28.51 2.02 23.82
CA ASP A 636 -28.12 0.75 24.44
C ASP A 636 -26.97 0.86 25.44
N VAL A 637 -26.25 2.00 25.48
CA VAL A 637 -25.13 2.26 26.40
C VAL A 637 -25.56 3.11 27.59
N GLN A 638 -26.46 4.08 27.39
CA GLN A 638 -26.92 5.04 28.39
C GLN A 638 -27.32 4.42 29.74
N PRO A 639 -28.16 3.35 29.81
CA PRO A 639 -28.54 2.76 31.09
C PRO A 639 -27.35 2.18 31.86
N ALA A 640 -26.49 1.40 31.19
CA ALA A 640 -25.32 0.80 31.81
C ALA A 640 -24.29 1.84 32.27
N TRP A 641 -24.13 2.92 31.49
CA TRP A 641 -23.26 4.05 31.84
C TRP A 641 -23.76 4.79 33.07
N HIS A 642 -25.07 5.04 33.14
CA HIS A 642 -25.70 5.65 34.31
C HIS A 642 -25.52 4.78 35.56
N ASP A 643 -25.87 3.49 35.49
CA ASP A 643 -25.74 2.57 36.63
C ASP A 643 -24.31 2.45 37.14
N TYR A 644 -23.34 2.47 36.23
CA TYR A 644 -21.92 2.48 36.56
C TYR A 644 -21.50 3.78 37.27
N THR A 645 -21.82 4.94 36.69
CA THR A 645 -21.39 6.25 37.22
C THR A 645 -22.18 6.66 38.48
N HIS A 646 -23.41 6.20 38.67
CA HIS A 646 -24.29 6.55 39.78
C HIS A 646 -24.48 5.42 40.80
N HIS A 647 -23.64 4.38 40.75
CA HIS A 647 -23.75 3.23 41.64
C HIS A 647 -23.77 3.61 43.13
N GLU A 648 -24.58 2.92 43.95
CA GLU A 648 -24.74 3.19 45.40
C GLU A 648 -23.37 3.22 46.12
N PHE A 649 -22.46 2.31 45.73
CA PHE A 649 -21.10 2.23 46.28
C PHE A 649 -20.35 3.57 46.20
N VAL A 650 -20.39 4.26 45.05
CA VAL A 650 -19.67 5.52 44.86
C VAL A 650 -20.40 6.68 45.53
N GLN A 651 -21.73 6.67 45.56
CA GLN A 651 -22.51 7.66 46.32
C GLN A 651 -22.16 7.61 47.81
N ARG A 652 -22.10 6.39 48.40
CA ARG A 652 -21.75 6.17 49.80
C ARG A 652 -20.28 6.43 50.12
N MET A 653 -19.41 6.31 49.12
CA MET A 653 -18.02 6.75 49.24
C MET A 653 -17.95 8.28 49.31
N GLY A 654 -18.76 8.95 48.48
CA GLY A 654 -18.87 10.40 48.47
C GLY A 654 -19.53 10.98 49.70
N ASP A 655 -20.52 10.37 50.33
CA ASP A 655 -21.11 10.89 51.57
C ASP A 655 -20.38 10.42 52.85
N GLY A 656 -19.38 9.54 52.70
CA GLY A 656 -18.57 9.00 53.79
C GLY A 656 -19.23 7.85 54.58
N THR A 657 -20.39 7.34 54.16
CA THR A 657 -21.15 6.28 54.85
C THR A 657 -20.77 4.85 54.41
N LEU A 658 -19.89 4.71 53.42
CA LEU A 658 -19.44 3.40 52.94
C LEU A 658 -18.69 2.65 54.07
N PRO A 659 -19.01 1.36 54.34
CA PRO A 659 -18.29 0.59 55.35
C PRO A 659 -16.82 0.36 54.93
N PRO A 660 -15.85 0.52 55.85
CA PRO A 660 -14.44 0.37 55.52
C PRO A 660 -14.05 -1.03 55.03
N GLU A 661 -14.72 -2.10 55.49
CA GLU A 661 -14.47 -3.46 55.00
C GLU A 661 -14.90 -3.63 53.53
N THR A 662 -15.99 -2.96 53.12
CA THR A 662 -16.44 -2.96 51.72
C THR A 662 -15.45 -2.21 50.83
N PHE A 663 -14.94 -1.07 51.30
CA PHE A 663 -13.91 -0.32 50.58
C PHE A 663 -12.60 -1.11 50.48
N LYS A 664 -12.18 -1.78 51.55
CA LYS A 664 -11.00 -2.65 51.57
C LYS A 664 -11.14 -3.81 50.59
N TYR A 665 -12.31 -4.45 50.56
CA TYR A 665 -12.59 -5.51 49.58
C TYR A 665 -12.49 -4.98 48.15
N TYR A 666 -13.09 -3.82 47.86
CA TYR A 666 -12.95 -3.13 46.58
C TYR A 666 -11.48 -2.91 46.22
N MET A 667 -10.66 -2.33 47.10
CA MET A 667 -9.23 -2.09 46.83
C MET A 667 -8.45 -3.37 46.50
N ILE A 668 -8.77 -4.49 47.15
CA ILE A 668 -8.14 -5.79 46.86
C ILE A 668 -8.55 -6.28 45.47
N GLN A 669 -9.83 -6.18 45.11
CA GLN A 669 -10.32 -6.59 43.79
C GLN A 669 -9.79 -5.67 42.69
N ASP A 670 -9.74 -4.36 42.94
CA ASP A 670 -9.23 -3.36 42.00
C ASP A 670 -7.74 -3.59 41.71
N TYR A 671 -6.93 -3.93 42.73
CA TYR A 671 -5.54 -4.35 42.52
C TYR A 671 -5.42 -5.56 41.58
N LEU A 672 -6.22 -6.61 41.80
CA LEU A 672 -6.21 -7.81 40.95
C LEU A 672 -6.69 -7.50 39.52
N TYR A 673 -7.69 -6.64 39.38
CA TYR A 673 -8.17 -6.13 38.10
C TYR A 673 -7.08 -5.36 37.36
N LEU A 674 -6.39 -4.44 38.03
CA LEU A 674 -5.33 -3.61 37.44
C LEU A 674 -4.18 -4.44 36.87
N VAL A 675 -3.88 -5.60 37.46
CA VAL A 675 -2.90 -6.55 36.88
C VAL A 675 -3.36 -7.05 35.51
N GLN A 676 -4.63 -7.41 35.35
CA GLN A 676 -5.16 -7.85 34.05
C GLN A 676 -5.36 -6.67 33.09
N PHE A 677 -5.77 -5.51 33.60
CA PHE A 677 -5.88 -4.27 32.85
C PHE A 677 -4.53 -3.86 32.24
N ALA A 678 -3.44 -3.94 33.01
CA ALA A 678 -2.09 -3.68 32.53
C ALA A 678 -1.65 -4.66 31.44
N ARG A 679 -1.97 -5.96 31.60
CA ARG A 679 -1.70 -6.99 30.57
C ARG A 679 -2.48 -6.76 29.29
N ALA A 680 -3.74 -6.37 29.40
CA ALA A 680 -4.57 -6.02 28.25
C ALA A 680 -4.01 -4.80 27.51
N ASN A 681 -3.64 -3.73 28.22
CA ASN A 681 -2.99 -2.56 27.62
C ASN A 681 -1.64 -2.91 26.98
N ALA A 682 -0.84 -3.78 27.60
CA ALA A 682 0.42 -4.25 27.00
C ALA A 682 0.18 -5.03 25.69
N LEU A 683 -0.87 -5.86 25.64
CA LEU A 683 -1.28 -6.56 24.42
C LEU A 683 -1.80 -5.58 23.35
N ALA A 684 -2.47 -4.51 23.76
CA ALA A 684 -2.91 -3.42 22.87
C ALA A 684 -1.69 -2.73 22.23
N GLY A 685 -0.69 -2.38 23.05
CA GLY A 685 0.59 -1.85 22.60
C GLY A 685 1.31 -2.82 21.65
N TYR A 686 1.37 -4.11 21.95
CA TYR A 686 2.00 -5.12 21.07
C TYR A 686 1.40 -5.17 19.64
N LYS A 687 0.09 -4.90 19.51
CA LYS A 687 -0.62 -4.97 18.22
C LYS A 687 -0.61 -3.66 17.44
N ALA A 688 -0.11 -2.59 18.05
CA ALA A 688 0.01 -1.28 17.44
C ALA A 688 1.08 -1.30 16.33
N LYS A 689 0.89 -0.48 15.28
CA LYS A 689 1.72 -0.50 14.07
C LYS A 689 2.79 0.60 14.03
N THR A 690 2.71 1.57 14.94
CA THR A 690 3.71 2.63 15.12
C THR A 690 3.99 2.83 16.61
N LEU A 691 5.10 3.47 16.97
CA LEU A 691 5.41 3.80 18.37
C LEU A 691 4.42 4.84 18.96
N ASP A 692 3.93 5.76 18.13
CA ASP A 692 2.83 6.67 18.49
C ASP A 692 1.53 5.91 18.76
N ASP A 693 1.25 4.88 17.95
CA ASP A 693 0.18 3.95 18.24
C ASP A 693 0.52 3.13 19.49
N ILE A 694 1.74 2.67 19.78
CA ILE A 694 2.03 2.00 21.07
C ILE A 694 1.68 2.93 22.26
N ALA A 695 1.84 4.24 22.09
CA ALA A 695 1.39 5.28 23.03
C ALA A 695 -0.12 5.63 22.96
N GLY A 696 -0.87 5.12 21.97
CA GLY A 696 -2.28 5.39 21.66
C GLY A 696 -3.00 4.23 20.93
N SER A 697 -2.76 2.99 21.35
CA SER A 697 -2.80 1.71 20.58
C SER A 697 -3.93 1.42 19.60
N GLU A 698 -3.70 1.62 18.28
CA GLU A 698 -4.60 1.47 17.08
C GLU A 698 -5.12 0.05 16.62
N ASP A 699 -4.82 -1.09 17.29
CA ASP A 699 -5.67 -2.34 17.22
C ASP A 699 -6.77 -2.31 18.31
N TRP A 700 -7.39 -1.14 18.35
CA TRP A 700 -7.62 -0.24 19.49
C TRP A 700 -9.04 -0.20 19.92
N LEU A 701 -9.94 -0.07 18.96
CA LEU A 701 -11.25 0.49 19.24
C LEU A 701 -12.01 -0.45 20.16
N ALA A 702 -11.92 -1.76 19.96
CA ALA A 702 -12.56 -2.74 20.82
C ALA A 702 -11.93 -2.80 22.23
N LEU A 703 -10.61 -2.71 22.34
CA LEU A 703 -9.91 -2.79 23.62
C LEU A 703 -10.01 -1.47 24.39
N GLN A 704 -9.86 -0.33 23.73
CA GLN A 704 -10.20 0.97 24.26
C GLN A 704 -11.65 1.07 24.68
N VAL A 705 -12.62 0.65 23.87
CA VAL A 705 -14.03 0.68 24.28
C VAL A 705 -14.23 -0.16 25.54
N ALA A 706 -13.46 -1.22 25.74
CA ALA A 706 -13.49 -2.01 26.97
C ALA A 706 -12.82 -1.31 28.18
N LEU A 707 -11.85 -0.41 27.96
CA LEU A 707 -11.02 0.20 29.02
C LEU A 707 -11.35 1.69 29.28
N LEU A 708 -11.94 2.39 28.30
CA LEU A 708 -12.42 3.78 28.33
C LEU A 708 -13.48 4.00 29.40
N PRO A 709 -14.43 3.06 29.64
CA PRO A 709 -15.37 3.20 30.73
C PRO A 709 -14.67 3.40 32.07
N CYS A 710 -13.59 2.67 32.34
CA CYS A 710 -12.83 2.83 33.57
C CYS A 710 -12.15 4.22 33.62
N LEU A 711 -11.38 4.59 32.61
CA LEU A 711 -10.67 5.88 32.63
C LEU A 711 -11.64 7.08 32.75
N LEU A 712 -12.68 7.12 31.92
CA LEU A 712 -13.63 8.23 31.87
C LEU A 712 -14.59 8.20 33.06
N GLY A 713 -15.07 7.02 33.44
CA GLY A 713 -16.07 6.85 34.49
C GLY A 713 -15.51 7.18 35.87
N TYR A 714 -14.31 6.71 36.20
CA TYR A 714 -13.68 7.04 37.49
C TYR A 714 -13.42 8.55 37.63
N GLY A 715 -12.99 9.23 36.56
CA GLY A 715 -12.84 10.69 36.56
C GLY A 715 -14.17 11.42 36.76
N MET A 716 -15.23 11.03 36.01
CA MET A 716 -16.57 11.63 36.16
C MET A 716 -17.17 11.40 37.56
N ILE A 717 -17.03 10.18 38.09
CA ILE A 717 -17.48 9.85 39.44
C ILE A 717 -16.75 10.74 40.44
N ALA A 718 -15.41 10.80 40.39
CA ALA A 718 -14.63 11.56 41.34
C ALA A 718 -14.93 13.06 41.31
N GLN A 719 -15.12 13.65 40.13
CA GLN A 719 -15.52 15.04 39.98
C GLN A 719 -16.88 15.30 40.64
N ARG A 720 -17.90 14.50 40.33
CA ARG A 720 -19.23 14.63 40.95
C ARG A 720 -19.16 14.47 42.48
N LEU A 721 -18.41 13.48 42.98
CA LEU A 721 -18.26 13.27 44.42
C LEU A 721 -17.51 14.42 45.09
N HIS A 722 -16.54 15.03 44.42
CA HIS A 722 -15.83 16.22 44.91
C HIS A 722 -16.75 17.43 44.97
N GLU A 723 -17.55 17.68 43.95
CA GLU A 723 -18.57 18.74 43.95
C GLU A 723 -19.63 18.52 45.04
N MET A 724 -20.04 17.27 45.27
CA MET A 724 -20.92 16.90 46.37
C MET A 724 -20.28 17.19 47.74
N GLN A 725 -18.97 16.95 47.91
CA GLN A 725 -18.23 17.32 49.13
C GLN A 725 -18.19 18.84 49.37
N VAL A 726 -18.09 19.62 48.29
CA VAL A 726 -18.06 21.09 48.36
C VAL A 726 -19.46 21.65 48.67
N THR A 727 -20.50 21.11 48.02
CA THR A 727 -21.87 21.62 48.12
C THR A 727 -22.64 21.09 49.33
N ASN A 728 -22.37 19.86 49.78
CA ASN A 728 -23.03 19.23 50.92
C ASN A 728 -22.04 18.36 51.74
N PRO A 729 -21.17 18.99 52.54
CA PRO A 729 -20.11 18.29 53.25
C PRO A 729 -20.67 17.33 54.32
N PRO A 730 -20.10 16.11 54.47
CA PRO A 730 -20.56 15.15 55.44
C PRO A 730 -20.28 15.60 56.87
N LYS A 731 -21.15 15.16 57.81
CA LYS A 731 -21.08 15.54 59.24
C LYS A 731 -19.82 15.04 59.95
N GLN A 732 -19.12 14.06 59.39
CA GLN A 732 -17.85 13.54 59.88
C GLN A 732 -16.80 13.61 58.75
N PRO A 733 -15.50 13.71 59.06
CA PRO A 733 -14.45 13.75 58.05
C PRO A 733 -14.56 12.57 57.07
N ASN A 734 -14.69 12.85 55.78
CA ASN A 734 -14.79 11.79 54.79
C ASN A 734 -13.44 11.07 54.67
N ARG A 735 -13.40 9.84 55.16
CA ARG A 735 -12.20 9.00 55.15
C ARG A 735 -11.71 8.60 53.75
N TYR A 736 -12.57 8.73 52.73
CA TYR A 736 -12.28 8.37 51.34
C TYR A 736 -11.85 9.57 50.50
N LEU A 737 -11.75 10.77 51.10
CA LEU A 737 -11.43 12.00 50.38
C LEU A 737 -10.09 11.93 49.65
N SER A 738 -9.09 11.22 50.20
CA SER A 738 -7.81 11.00 49.51
C SER A 738 -7.97 10.20 48.22
N TRP A 739 -8.88 9.23 48.19
CA TRP A 739 -9.17 8.48 46.97
C TRP A 739 -9.85 9.39 45.95
N ILE A 740 -10.89 10.13 46.36
CA ILE A 740 -11.63 11.07 45.49
C ILE A 740 -10.67 12.10 44.88
N ASN A 741 -9.79 12.69 45.70
CA ASN A 741 -8.84 13.71 45.26
C ASN A 741 -7.80 13.18 44.27
N ASN A 742 -7.42 11.90 44.33
CA ASN A 742 -6.47 11.31 43.38
C ASN A 742 -7.04 11.24 41.95
N TYR A 743 -8.36 11.05 41.79
CA TYR A 743 -8.98 10.92 40.47
C TYR A 743 -9.43 12.26 39.85
N ILE A 744 -9.32 13.35 40.60
CA ILE A 744 -9.45 14.73 40.09
C ILE A 744 -8.09 15.45 40.05
N ALA A 745 -7.01 14.77 40.43
CA ALA A 745 -5.67 15.32 40.37
C ALA A 745 -5.27 15.62 38.93
N GLU A 746 -4.28 16.50 38.76
CA GLU A 746 -3.87 17.02 37.47
C GLU A 746 -3.42 15.90 36.52
N ASP A 747 -2.65 14.94 37.01
CA ASP A 747 -2.16 13.78 36.26
C ASP A 747 -3.30 12.88 35.75
N TYR A 748 -4.30 12.58 36.58
CA TYR A 748 -5.46 11.78 36.17
C TYR A 748 -6.36 12.56 35.20
N THR A 749 -6.54 13.86 35.44
CA THR A 749 -7.32 14.73 34.57
C THR A 749 -6.68 14.86 33.19
N GLU A 750 -5.36 14.95 33.11
CA GLU A 750 -4.61 14.90 31.84
C GLU A 750 -4.73 13.53 31.16
N ALA A 751 -4.73 12.43 31.92
CA ALA A 751 -5.00 11.11 31.36
C ALA A 751 -6.43 11.00 30.78
N VAL A 752 -7.44 11.56 31.45
CA VAL A 752 -8.82 11.64 30.95
C VAL A 752 -8.90 12.51 29.69
N LYS A 753 -8.24 13.66 29.65
CA LYS A 753 -8.15 14.53 28.45
C LYS A 753 -7.48 13.80 27.29
N LYS A 754 -6.37 13.10 27.55
CA LYS A 754 -5.68 12.27 26.55
C LYS A 754 -6.59 11.15 26.02
N GLY A 755 -7.34 10.49 26.90
CA GLY A 755 -8.33 9.46 26.56
C GLY A 755 -9.53 9.99 25.75
N ARG A 756 -9.89 11.27 25.89
CA ARG A 756 -10.94 11.93 25.10
C ARG A 756 -10.46 12.39 23.71
N GLY A 757 -9.15 12.54 23.51
CA GLY A 757 -8.55 13.03 22.27
C GLY A 757 -8.58 14.56 22.10
N LYS A 758 -7.69 15.10 21.26
CA LYS A 758 -7.36 16.54 21.13
C LYS A 758 -8.48 17.48 20.61
N ALA A 759 -9.72 17.03 20.38
CA ALA A 759 -10.79 17.89 19.83
C ALA A 759 -12.16 17.76 20.52
N CYS A 760 -12.21 17.32 21.78
CA CYS A 760 -13.45 17.42 22.58
C CYS A 760 -13.52 18.81 23.25
N VAL A 761 -13.67 19.87 22.45
CA VAL A 761 -13.70 21.29 22.93
C VAL A 761 -15.12 21.76 23.28
N TYR A 762 -16.16 20.96 23.06
CA TYR A 762 -17.54 21.47 23.07
C TYR A 762 -18.42 21.12 24.27
N TYR A 763 -17.97 20.38 25.29
CA TYR A 763 -18.76 20.20 26.51
C TYR A 763 -17.88 20.24 27.77
N GLN A 764 -18.10 21.27 28.60
CA GLN A 764 -17.74 21.23 30.01
C GLN A 764 -18.62 20.17 30.70
N LEU A 765 -18.05 19.49 31.68
CA LEU A 765 -18.74 18.46 32.50
C LEU A 765 -19.86 19.04 33.39
N ASP A 766 -20.18 20.32 33.26
CA ASP A 766 -21.10 21.05 34.14
C ASP A 766 -22.60 20.79 33.83
N ASP A 767 -22.92 20.05 32.76
CA ASP A 767 -24.30 19.83 32.26
C ASP A 767 -24.88 18.42 32.51
N TYR A 768 -24.30 17.60 33.41
CA TYR A 768 -24.86 16.29 33.82
C TYR A 768 -25.16 16.18 35.32
#